data_AF-A0A2J8QFY7-F1
#
_entry.id   AF-A0A2J8QFY7-F1
#
_cell.length_a   1.000
_cell.length_b   1.000
_cell.length_c   1.000
_cell.angle_alpha   90.00
_cell.angle_beta   90.00
_cell.angle_gamma   90.00
#
_symmetry.space_group_name_H-M   'P 1'
#
loop_
_entity.id
_entity.type
_entity.pdbx_description
1 polymer ?
#
loop_
_entity_poly.entity_id
_entity_poly.type
_entity_poly.pdbx_seq_one_letter_code
_entity_poly.pdbx_strand_id
1 'polypeptide(L)'
;PCDPQVICNRVNHVHGCLAELQEQAARRRAELEASRSLWALLQELEEAESWARDKERLLEAAGGGGAAGAAGAAGTAGGAHDLSSTARLLAQHKILQGELGGRRALLQQALRFGEELVAAGGAVGPGADTVHLVGLAERAASARRRWQRLEEAAARRERRLQEARALHQFGADLDGLLDWLRDAYRLAAAGDFGHDEASSRRLARQHRALTGEVEAHRGPVSGLRRQLATLGGASGAGPLVVALQVRVVEAEQLFAEVTEVAALRRQWLRDALAVYRMFGEVHACELWIGEKEQWLLSMRVPDSLDDVEVVQHRFESLDQEMNSLMGRVLDVNHTVQELVEGGHPSSDEVRSCQDHLNSRWNRIVELVEQRKEEMSAVLLVENHVLEVAEVRAQVREKRRAVESAPRAGGALQWRLSGLEAALQALEPRQAALLEEAALLAERFPAQAARLHQGGEELGAEWGALASAAQACGEAVAAAGRLQRFLHDLDAFLDWLVRAQEAAGGSEGPLPNSLEEADALLARHAALKEEVDQREEDYARIVAASEALLAADGAELGPGLALDEWLPHLELGWHKLLGLWEARREALVQAHIYQLFLRDLRQALVVLRNQEMALSGAELPGTVESVEEALKQHRDFLTTMELSQQKMQVAVQAAEGLLRQGNIYGEQAQEAVTRLLEKCLIIHPALLHPPWEPPDLPRSSS
;
A
#
# COMPACT_ATOMS: atom_id res chain seq x y z
N PRO A 1 39.05 172.59 14.24
CA PRO A 1 38.77 171.43 13.36
C PRO A 1 39.97 170.47 13.28
N CYS A 2 39.78 169.17 13.57
CA CYS A 2 40.85 168.15 13.48
C CYS A 2 40.96 167.57 12.06
N ASP A 3 42.18 167.18 11.64
CA ASP A 3 42.53 166.65 10.31
C ASP A 3 42.01 165.21 10.07
N PRO A 4 41.20 164.97 9.01
CA PRO A 4 40.59 163.67 8.72
C PRO A 4 41.58 162.51 8.43
N GLN A 5 42.79 162.77 7.91
CA GLN A 5 43.76 161.69 7.61
C GLN A 5 44.34 161.03 8.87
N VAL A 6 44.59 161.83 9.92
CA VAL A 6 45.05 161.34 11.23
C VAL A 6 43.94 160.50 11.91
N ILE A 7 42.69 160.89 11.69
CA ILE A 7 41.51 160.13 12.14
C ILE A 7 41.46 158.77 11.41
N CYS A 8 41.60 158.73 10.08
CA CYS A 8 41.61 157.48 9.31
C CYS A 8 42.73 156.51 9.72
N ASN A 9 43.96 156.99 9.93
CA ASN A 9 45.08 156.12 10.32
C ASN A 9 44.93 155.57 11.75
N ARG A 10 44.44 156.38 12.70
CA ARG A 10 44.11 155.90 14.06
C ARG A 10 42.94 154.92 14.03
N VAL A 11 41.93 155.16 13.20
CA VAL A 11 40.81 154.22 12.99
C VAL A 11 41.32 152.89 12.41
N ASN A 12 42.23 152.89 11.42
CA ASN A 12 42.80 151.65 10.86
C ASN A 12 43.70 150.90 11.85
N HIS A 13 44.51 151.61 12.65
CA HIS A 13 45.30 150.97 13.71
C HIS A 13 44.41 150.36 14.81
N VAL A 14 43.35 151.07 15.21
CA VAL A 14 42.33 150.54 16.13
C VAL A 14 41.62 149.32 15.53
N HIS A 15 41.30 149.31 14.23
CA HIS A 15 40.75 148.13 13.55
C HIS A 15 41.75 146.96 13.50
N GLY A 16 43.06 147.21 13.28
CA GLY A 16 44.10 146.19 13.31
C GLY A 16 44.30 145.58 14.69
N CYS A 17 44.41 146.42 15.73
CA CYS A 17 44.47 145.94 17.12
C CYS A 17 43.18 145.21 17.54
N LEU A 18 42.01 145.65 17.06
CA LEU A 18 40.74 144.96 17.27
C LEU A 18 40.74 143.58 16.59
N ALA A 19 41.26 143.46 15.36
CA ALA A 19 41.36 142.18 14.66
C ALA A 19 42.34 141.21 15.34
N GLU A 20 43.50 141.69 15.81
CA GLU A 20 44.46 140.89 16.60
C GLU A 20 43.86 140.44 17.94
N LEU A 21 43.14 141.33 18.64
CA LEU A 21 42.41 140.98 19.86
C LEU A 21 41.29 139.96 19.58
N GLN A 22 40.56 140.09 18.48
CA GLN A 22 39.55 139.12 18.06
C GLN A 22 40.19 137.77 17.74
N GLU A 23 41.35 137.74 17.08
CA GLU A 23 42.07 136.52 16.78
C GLU A 23 42.64 135.86 18.05
N GLN A 24 43.21 136.63 18.97
CA GLN A 24 43.67 136.14 20.27
C GLN A 24 42.52 135.65 21.15
N ALA A 25 41.39 136.35 21.16
CA ALA A 25 40.18 135.93 21.86
C ALA A 25 39.58 134.64 21.25
N ALA A 26 39.57 134.52 19.92
CA ALA A 26 39.12 133.32 19.21
C ALA A 26 40.05 132.12 19.49
N ARG A 27 41.37 132.32 19.46
CA ARG A 27 42.37 131.31 19.85
C ARG A 27 42.18 130.88 21.29
N ARG A 28 42.06 131.83 22.23
CA ARG A 28 41.83 131.50 23.65
C ARG A 28 40.52 130.77 23.88
N ARG A 29 39.46 131.15 23.17
CA ARG A 29 38.17 130.44 23.18
C ARG A 29 38.31 129.01 22.67
N ALA A 30 39.01 128.80 21.56
CA ALA A 30 39.26 127.46 21.01
C ALA A 30 40.07 126.59 21.98
N GLU A 31 41.11 127.13 22.64
CA GLU A 31 41.88 126.42 23.67
C GLU A 31 41.02 126.03 24.89
N LEU A 32 40.15 126.94 25.35
CA LEU A 32 39.24 126.67 26.46
C LEU A 32 38.16 125.64 26.07
N GLU A 33 37.66 125.69 24.84
CA GLU A 33 36.74 124.68 24.30
C GLU A 33 37.41 123.31 24.18
N ALA A 34 38.67 123.26 23.74
CA ALA A 34 39.48 122.03 23.67
C ALA A 34 39.81 121.46 25.06
N SER A 35 40.15 122.33 26.02
CA SER A 35 40.36 121.94 27.42
C SER A 35 39.06 121.40 28.04
N ARG A 36 37.93 122.06 27.79
CA ARG A 36 36.60 121.59 28.23
C ARG A 36 36.27 120.22 27.64
N SER A 37 36.53 119.98 26.35
CA SER A 37 36.30 118.66 25.73
C SER A 37 37.21 117.57 26.30
N LEU A 38 38.46 117.90 26.63
CA LEU A 38 39.39 116.94 27.25
C LEU A 38 38.96 116.57 28.67
N TRP A 39 38.55 117.54 29.49
CA TRP A 39 38.03 117.27 30.84
C TRP A 39 36.70 116.52 30.81
N ALA A 40 35.80 116.84 29.88
CA ALA A 40 34.57 116.08 29.68
C ALA A 40 34.87 114.61 29.33
N LEU A 41 35.82 114.37 28.43
CA LEU A 41 36.25 113.02 28.06
C LEU A 41 36.88 112.26 29.25
N LEU A 42 37.75 112.90 30.02
CA LEU A 42 38.35 112.27 31.21
C LEU A 42 37.29 111.88 32.24
N GLN A 43 36.28 112.73 32.42
CA GLN A 43 35.13 112.45 33.30
C GLN A 43 34.31 111.28 32.76
N GLU A 44 33.98 111.26 31.47
CA GLU A 44 33.24 110.14 30.85
C GLU A 44 33.98 108.80 30.99
N LEU A 45 35.31 108.79 30.84
CA LEU A 45 36.13 107.59 31.04
C LEU A 45 36.15 107.13 32.50
N GLU A 46 36.18 108.06 33.46
CA GLU A 46 36.14 107.76 34.90
C GLU A 46 34.76 107.27 35.36
N GLU A 47 33.68 107.86 34.83
CA GLU A 47 32.31 107.39 35.04
C GLU A 47 32.10 106.00 34.45
N ALA A 48 32.64 105.73 33.25
CA ALA A 48 32.61 104.41 32.64
C ALA A 48 33.41 103.38 33.46
N GLU A 49 34.59 103.74 33.96
CA GLU A 49 35.42 102.86 34.77
C GLU A 49 34.80 102.57 36.15
N SER A 50 34.28 103.59 36.84
CA SER A 50 33.62 103.44 38.15
C SER A 50 32.35 102.59 38.03
N TRP A 51 31.52 102.84 37.02
CA TRP A 51 30.36 102.00 36.77
C TRP A 51 30.74 100.57 36.42
N ALA A 52 31.74 100.37 35.57
CA ALA A 52 32.22 99.03 35.23
C ALA A 52 32.74 98.30 36.46
N ARG A 53 33.44 99.02 37.36
CA ARG A 53 33.95 98.50 38.62
C ARG A 53 32.84 98.06 39.56
N ASP A 54 31.79 98.84 39.69
CA ASP A 54 30.67 98.51 40.56
C ASP A 54 29.86 97.34 40.02
N LYS A 55 29.63 97.28 38.70
CA LYS A 55 28.97 96.12 38.08
C LYS A 55 29.82 94.85 38.16
N GLU A 56 31.13 94.94 38.00
CA GLU A 56 32.04 93.81 38.16
C GLU A 56 31.96 93.26 39.59
N ARG A 57 31.99 94.13 40.61
CA ARG A 57 31.80 93.72 42.01
C ARG A 57 30.46 93.06 42.25
N LEU A 58 29.37 93.57 41.66
CA LEU A 58 28.04 92.95 41.79
C LEU A 58 27.98 91.57 41.12
N LEU A 59 28.66 91.39 39.98
CA LEU A 59 28.76 90.09 39.31
C LEU A 59 29.61 89.08 40.08
N GLU A 60 30.68 89.54 40.73
CA GLU A 60 31.55 88.72 41.57
C GLU A 60 30.87 88.37 42.90
N ALA A 61 30.22 89.33 43.56
CA ALA A 61 29.43 89.11 44.77
C ALA A 61 28.25 88.16 44.53
N ALA A 62 27.60 88.24 43.36
CA ALA A 62 26.56 87.29 42.96
C ALA A 62 27.11 85.92 42.54
N GLY A 63 28.41 85.81 42.23
CA GLY A 63 29.09 84.58 41.83
C GLY A 63 29.73 83.80 42.98
N GLY A 64 29.94 84.43 44.14
CA GLY A 64 30.44 83.82 45.37
C GLY A 64 29.31 83.12 46.14
N GLY A 65 28.89 81.95 45.67
CA GLY A 65 27.96 81.11 46.40
C GLY A 65 28.63 80.47 47.62
N GLY A 66 28.46 81.07 48.80
CA GLY A 66 28.83 80.50 50.09
C GLY A 66 27.88 81.00 51.17
N ALA A 67 27.10 80.08 51.74
CA ALA A 67 26.18 80.34 52.83
C ALA A 67 26.88 81.02 54.03
N ALA A 68 26.46 82.25 54.37
CA ALA A 68 26.30 82.74 55.76
C ALA A 68 26.02 84.25 55.78
N GLY A 69 24.82 84.61 56.25
CA GLY A 69 24.56 85.76 57.11
C GLY A 69 24.94 87.18 56.64
N ALA A 70 23.94 87.92 56.15
CA ALA A 70 23.58 89.23 56.74
C ALA A 70 22.20 89.64 56.23
N ALA A 71 21.25 89.70 57.15
CA ALA A 71 19.91 90.20 56.93
C ALA A 71 19.95 91.70 56.58
N GLY A 72 19.23 92.09 55.53
CA GLY A 72 18.97 93.49 55.21
C GLY A 72 18.56 93.71 53.77
N ALA A 73 17.32 94.18 53.59
CA ALA A 73 16.66 94.59 52.35
C ALA A 73 16.06 93.48 51.47
N ALA A 74 14.72 93.44 51.51
CA ALA A 74 13.85 92.64 50.68
C ALA A 74 14.07 92.90 49.18
N GLY A 75 14.26 91.82 48.40
CA GLY A 75 14.17 91.87 46.94
C GLY A 75 15.14 90.93 46.20
N THR A 76 14.80 89.65 46.13
CA THR A 76 15.18 88.73 45.02
C THR A 76 16.62 88.19 44.87
N ALA A 77 17.44 88.16 45.93
CA ALA A 77 18.74 87.47 45.91
C ALA A 77 18.64 86.00 46.39
N GLY A 78 17.84 85.19 45.68
CA GLY A 78 17.90 83.72 45.78
C GLY A 78 18.77 83.18 44.65
N GLY A 79 19.70 82.27 44.96
CA GLY A 79 20.57 81.64 43.97
C GLY A 79 19.81 80.84 42.91
N ALA A 80 20.55 80.33 41.92
CA ALA A 80 20.03 79.38 40.94
C ALA A 80 19.76 78.04 41.64
N HIS A 81 18.51 77.78 41.99
CA HIS A 81 18.12 76.59 42.76
C HIS A 81 17.08 75.71 42.05
N ASP A 82 16.40 76.24 41.02
CA ASP A 82 15.39 75.53 40.22
C ASP A 82 15.28 76.13 38.80
N LEU A 83 14.50 75.49 37.93
CA LEU A 83 14.23 75.97 36.56
C LEU A 83 13.66 77.40 36.55
N SER A 84 12.77 77.70 37.47
CA SER A 84 12.07 78.99 37.58
C SER A 84 13.04 80.12 37.98
N SER A 85 13.87 79.90 39.00
CA SER A 85 14.88 80.86 39.45
C SER A 85 15.99 81.05 38.42
N THR A 86 16.48 79.98 37.77
CA THR A 86 17.48 80.10 36.70
C THR A 86 16.93 80.85 35.48
N ALA A 87 15.67 80.60 35.09
CA ALA A 87 15.01 81.35 34.02
C ALA A 87 14.89 82.84 34.37
N ARG A 88 14.49 83.16 35.61
CA ARG A 88 14.42 84.54 36.10
C ARG A 88 15.80 85.21 36.11
N LEU A 89 16.84 84.53 36.59
CA LEU A 89 18.21 85.06 36.63
C LEU A 89 18.79 85.26 35.23
N LEU A 90 18.47 84.39 34.26
CA LEU A 90 18.82 84.59 32.85
C LEU A 90 18.09 85.79 32.24
N ALA A 91 16.80 85.99 32.56
CA ALA A 91 16.07 87.17 32.13
C ALA A 91 16.69 88.46 32.70
N GLN A 92 17.05 88.46 33.98
CA GLN A 92 17.78 89.57 34.61
C GLN A 92 19.17 89.79 33.96
N HIS A 93 19.87 88.72 33.60
CA HIS A 93 21.15 88.80 32.90
C HIS A 93 21.01 89.42 31.50
N LYS A 94 19.95 89.08 30.76
CA LYS A 94 19.65 89.70 29.45
C LYS A 94 19.42 91.21 29.55
N ILE A 95 18.76 91.67 30.62
CA ILE A 95 18.60 93.11 30.88
C ILE A 95 19.97 93.76 31.11
N LEU A 96 20.82 93.13 31.94
CA LEU A 96 22.18 93.60 32.19
C LEU A 96 23.03 93.63 30.90
N GLN A 97 22.91 92.62 30.02
CA GLN A 97 23.59 92.62 28.72
C GLN A 97 23.15 93.80 27.84
N GLY A 98 21.86 94.16 27.87
CA GLY A 98 21.36 95.37 27.20
C GLY A 98 21.99 96.65 27.76
N GLU A 99 22.06 96.79 29.09
CA GLU A 99 22.74 97.92 29.76
C GLU A 99 24.22 98.00 29.38
N LEU A 100 24.92 96.85 29.36
CA LEU A 100 26.31 96.73 28.95
C LEU A 100 26.48 97.15 27.49
N GLY A 101 25.63 96.67 26.58
CA GLY A 101 25.69 97.03 25.16
C GLY A 101 25.55 98.53 24.92
N GLY A 102 24.57 99.17 25.58
CA GLY A 102 24.36 100.62 25.46
C GLY A 102 25.55 101.43 25.98
N ARG A 103 26.09 101.07 27.16
CA ARG A 103 27.24 101.77 27.75
C ARG A 103 28.57 101.46 27.05
N ARG A 104 28.71 100.27 26.45
CA ARG A 104 29.84 99.94 25.58
C ARG A 104 29.91 100.87 24.38
N ALA A 105 28.77 101.18 23.76
CA ALA A 105 28.73 102.10 22.62
C ALA A 105 29.23 103.50 23.03
N LEU A 106 28.79 103.99 24.19
CA LEU A 106 29.25 105.26 24.76
C LEU A 106 30.76 105.26 25.06
N LEU A 107 31.26 104.21 25.73
CA LEU A 107 32.69 104.05 25.98
C LEU A 107 33.50 103.99 24.69
N GLN A 108 33.02 103.28 23.66
CA GLN A 108 33.68 103.24 22.36
C GLN A 108 33.71 104.60 21.67
N GLN A 109 32.63 105.39 21.78
CA GLN A 109 32.58 106.75 21.27
C GLN A 109 33.59 107.66 21.99
N ALA A 110 33.63 107.61 23.33
CA ALA A 110 34.59 108.35 24.15
C ALA A 110 36.04 107.96 23.81
N LEU A 111 36.32 106.65 23.68
CA LEU A 111 37.64 106.16 23.31
C LEU A 111 38.07 106.63 21.90
N ARG A 112 37.16 106.59 20.91
CA ARG A 112 37.44 107.11 19.55
C ARG A 112 37.71 108.60 19.56
N PHE A 113 36.90 109.37 20.28
CA PHE A 113 37.09 110.80 20.43
C PHE A 113 38.44 111.11 21.12
N GLY A 114 38.84 110.31 22.10
CA GLY A 114 40.17 110.38 22.71
C GLY A 114 41.31 110.07 21.75
N GLU A 115 41.16 109.04 20.92
CA GLU A 115 42.13 108.68 19.86
C GLU A 115 42.26 109.81 18.82
N GLU A 116 41.15 110.44 18.41
CA GLU A 116 41.11 111.58 17.50
C GLU A 116 41.78 112.83 18.09
N LEU A 117 41.52 113.13 19.37
CA LEU A 117 42.16 114.25 20.09
C LEU A 117 43.68 114.07 20.22
N VAL A 118 44.15 112.83 20.41
CA VAL A 118 45.58 112.49 20.44
C VAL A 118 46.20 112.59 19.04
N ALA A 119 45.49 112.14 18.00
CA ALA A 119 45.96 112.18 16.61
C ALA A 119 46.02 113.60 16.02
N ALA A 120 45.12 114.49 16.43
CA ALA A 120 45.07 115.88 15.99
C ALA A 120 46.21 116.77 16.54
N GLY A 121 47.16 116.20 17.30
CA GLY A 121 48.38 116.91 17.71
C GLY A 121 48.18 117.98 18.79
N GLY A 122 47.17 117.82 19.66
CA GLY A 122 47.13 118.52 20.95
C GLY A 122 47.24 120.05 20.89
N ALA A 123 46.46 120.73 20.05
CA ALA A 123 46.28 122.18 20.16
C ALA A 123 45.37 122.52 21.36
N VAL A 124 45.85 122.26 22.59
CA VAL A 124 45.21 122.65 23.86
C VAL A 124 46.06 123.73 24.53
N GLY A 125 46.42 124.77 23.77
CA GLY A 125 47.10 125.97 24.27
C GLY A 125 48.45 125.77 25.00
N PRO A 126 49.16 126.87 25.29
CA PRO A 126 50.37 126.83 26.11
C PRO A 126 49.98 126.58 27.57
N GLY A 127 49.95 125.31 27.99
CA GLY A 127 49.63 124.90 29.36
C GLY A 127 49.05 123.49 29.52
N ALA A 128 48.66 122.83 28.43
CA ALA A 128 48.38 121.39 28.47
C ALA A 128 49.67 120.60 28.20
N ASP A 129 50.46 120.39 29.25
CA ASP A 129 51.67 119.59 29.19
C ASP A 129 51.41 118.18 28.63
N THR A 130 52.43 117.57 28.02
CA THR A 130 52.48 116.16 27.61
C THR A 130 51.96 115.19 28.68
N VAL A 131 52.01 115.58 29.95
CA VAL A 131 51.48 114.87 31.13
C VAL A 131 49.98 114.59 31.03
N HIS A 132 49.16 115.51 30.52
CA HIS A 132 47.70 115.31 30.43
C HIS A 132 47.30 114.37 29.28
N LEU A 133 48.07 114.36 28.18
CA LEU A 133 47.87 113.41 27.06
C LEU A 133 48.31 112.00 27.44
N VAL A 134 49.41 111.85 28.19
CA VAL A 134 49.84 110.55 28.77
C VAL A 134 48.80 110.06 29.78
N GLY A 135 48.30 110.94 30.66
CA GLY A 135 47.25 110.61 31.62
C GLY A 135 45.92 110.20 30.97
N LEU A 136 45.55 110.79 29.83
CA LEU A 136 44.39 110.38 29.03
C LEU A 136 44.55 108.96 28.46
N ALA A 137 45.72 108.65 27.90
CA ALA A 137 46.01 107.32 27.37
C ALA A 137 45.98 106.24 28.46
N GLU A 138 46.52 106.53 29.65
CA GLU A 138 46.48 105.62 30.80
C GLU A 138 45.04 105.39 31.32
N ARG A 139 44.23 106.45 31.44
CA ARG A 139 42.81 106.35 31.83
C ARG A 139 41.98 105.60 30.79
N ALA A 140 42.18 105.86 29.51
CA ALA A 140 41.55 105.12 28.42
C ALA A 140 41.92 103.63 28.45
N ALA A 141 43.19 103.29 28.70
CA ALA A 141 43.64 101.91 28.86
C ALA A 141 43.09 101.24 30.13
N SER A 142 42.98 101.97 31.23
CA SER A 142 42.36 101.51 32.48
C SER A 142 40.88 101.19 32.28
N ALA A 143 40.11 102.13 31.73
CA ALA A 143 38.70 101.96 31.41
C ALA A 143 38.48 100.77 30.46
N ARG A 144 39.31 100.62 29.41
CA ARG A 144 39.26 99.49 28.48
C ARG A 144 39.51 98.15 29.17
N ARG A 145 40.53 98.05 30.03
CA ARG A 145 40.82 96.82 30.79
C ARG A 145 39.71 96.48 31.77
N ARG A 146 39.14 97.47 32.47
CA ARG A 146 38.03 97.26 33.40
C ARG A 146 36.78 96.78 32.66
N TRP A 147 36.50 97.38 31.50
CA TRP A 147 35.39 96.96 30.65
C TRP A 147 35.55 95.52 30.16
N GLN A 148 36.75 95.14 29.71
CA GLN A 148 37.05 93.75 29.33
C GLN A 148 36.80 92.76 30.47
N ARG A 149 37.27 93.07 31.69
CA ARG A 149 37.02 92.21 32.87
C ARG A 149 35.53 92.08 33.19
N LEU A 150 34.77 93.16 33.06
CA LEU A 150 33.32 93.13 33.24
C LEU A 150 32.63 92.26 32.18
N GLU A 151 33.00 92.38 30.91
CA GLU A 151 32.46 91.55 29.83
C GLU A 151 32.79 90.07 30.05
N GLU A 152 34.02 89.75 30.46
CA GLU A 152 34.39 88.39 30.83
C GLU A 152 33.61 87.88 32.05
N ALA A 153 33.40 88.71 33.09
CA ALA A 153 32.61 88.35 34.26
C ALA A 153 31.14 88.13 33.90
N ALA A 154 30.58 88.94 33.01
CA ALA A 154 29.24 88.78 32.47
C ALA A 154 29.11 87.49 31.66
N ALA A 155 30.05 87.21 30.76
CA ALA A 155 30.09 85.97 29.98
C ALA A 155 30.24 84.72 30.88
N ARG A 156 31.08 84.78 31.92
CA ARG A 156 31.19 83.71 32.93
C ARG A 156 29.89 83.48 33.69
N ARG A 157 29.15 84.54 34.02
CA ARG A 157 27.83 84.43 34.66
C ARG A 157 26.79 83.83 33.71
N GLU A 158 26.78 84.25 32.46
CA GLU A 158 25.88 83.72 31.44
C GLU A 158 26.05 82.21 31.26
N ARG A 159 27.29 81.75 31.04
CA ARG A 159 27.61 80.32 30.89
C ARG A 159 27.13 79.52 32.09
N ARG A 160 27.47 79.95 33.31
CA ARG A 160 27.02 79.29 34.55
C ARG A 160 25.50 79.22 34.69
N LEU A 161 24.78 80.28 34.32
CA LEU A 161 23.32 80.29 34.36
C LEU A 161 22.69 79.39 33.29
N GLN A 162 23.27 79.33 32.09
CA GLN A 162 22.85 78.43 31.03
C GLN A 162 23.10 76.95 31.39
N GLU A 163 24.27 76.65 31.95
CA GLU A 163 24.62 75.32 32.47
C GLU A 163 23.69 74.90 33.61
N ALA A 164 23.45 75.78 34.59
CA ALA A 164 22.51 75.52 35.67
C ALA A 164 21.10 75.25 35.15
N ARG A 165 20.63 76.05 34.17
CA ARG A 165 19.33 75.82 33.51
C ARG A 165 19.29 74.45 32.82
N ALA A 166 20.34 74.08 32.09
CA ALA A 166 20.42 72.79 31.39
C ALA A 166 20.41 71.61 32.38
N LEU A 167 21.12 71.71 33.51
CA LEU A 167 21.10 70.71 34.58
C LEU A 167 19.72 70.57 35.23
N HIS A 168 19.04 71.68 35.54
CA HIS A 168 17.69 71.60 36.09
C HIS A 168 16.66 71.09 35.07
N GLN A 169 16.83 71.40 33.77
CA GLN A 169 15.99 70.83 32.72
C GLN A 169 16.18 69.31 32.64
N PHE A 170 17.43 68.84 32.61
CA PHE A 170 17.75 67.42 32.66
C PHE A 170 17.14 66.74 33.90
N GLY A 171 17.18 67.40 35.07
CA GLY A 171 16.53 66.90 36.28
C GLY A 171 15.02 66.73 36.16
N ALA A 172 14.33 67.71 35.56
CA ALA A 172 12.89 67.64 35.32
C ALA A 172 12.53 66.56 34.28
N ASP A 173 13.32 66.43 33.22
CA ASP A 173 13.14 65.37 32.21
C ASP A 173 13.35 63.98 32.84
N LEU A 174 14.35 63.86 33.73
CA LEU A 174 14.61 62.65 34.51
C LEU A 174 13.49 62.34 35.52
N ASP A 175 12.83 63.35 36.10
CA ASP A 175 11.67 63.14 36.99
C ASP A 175 10.50 62.56 36.18
N GLY A 176 10.23 63.14 35.00
CA GLY A 176 9.21 62.62 34.09
C GLY A 176 9.49 61.18 33.64
N LEU A 177 10.76 60.84 33.38
CA LEU A 177 11.16 59.47 33.07
C LEU A 177 10.94 58.53 34.27
N LEU A 178 11.32 58.93 35.48
CA LEU A 178 11.13 58.13 36.68
C LEU A 178 9.64 57.86 36.96
N ASP A 179 8.79 58.86 36.80
CA ASP A 179 7.34 58.69 36.96
C ASP A 179 6.76 57.75 35.91
N TRP A 180 7.17 57.89 34.65
CA TRP A 180 6.78 56.95 33.60
C TRP A 180 7.26 55.51 33.90
N LEU A 181 8.50 55.34 34.37
CA LEU A 181 9.04 54.02 34.74
C LEU A 181 8.25 53.37 35.89
N ARG A 182 7.83 54.17 36.89
CA ARG A 182 7.00 53.68 38.00
C ARG A 182 5.63 53.20 37.51
N ASP A 183 5.02 53.91 36.56
CA ASP A 183 3.75 53.48 35.96
C ASP A 183 3.93 52.27 35.04
N ALA A 184 5.00 52.22 34.24
CA ALA A 184 5.36 51.05 33.44
C ALA A 184 5.59 49.82 34.33
N TYR A 185 6.25 49.98 35.47
CA TYR A 185 6.44 48.92 36.46
C TYR A 185 5.09 48.41 36.97
N ARG A 186 4.16 49.30 37.36
CA ARG A 186 2.83 48.90 37.82
C ARG A 186 2.06 48.10 36.77
N LEU A 187 2.12 48.52 35.51
CA LEU A 187 1.46 47.80 34.41
C LEU A 187 2.11 46.44 34.13
N ALA A 188 3.44 46.37 34.18
CA ALA A 188 4.20 45.14 34.02
C ALA A 188 4.02 44.17 35.21
N ALA A 189 3.82 44.69 36.43
CA ALA A 189 3.65 43.92 37.66
C ALA A 189 2.19 43.53 37.95
N ALA A 190 1.24 43.92 37.09
CA ALA A 190 -0.16 43.53 37.27
C ALA A 190 -0.28 41.99 37.34
N GLY A 191 -1.10 41.48 38.27
CA GLY A 191 -1.31 40.05 38.49
C GLY A 191 -2.47 39.43 37.71
N ASP A 192 -3.16 40.22 36.86
CA ASP A 192 -4.25 39.72 36.03
C ASP A 192 -3.71 39.19 34.69
N PHE A 193 -4.00 37.92 34.38
CA PHE A 193 -3.62 37.25 33.14
C PHE A 193 -4.81 36.86 32.26
N GLY A 194 -6.04 37.24 32.65
CA GLY A 194 -7.29 36.89 31.98
C GLY A 194 -7.96 35.63 32.53
N HIS A 195 -9.27 35.55 32.35
CA HIS A 195 -10.13 34.45 32.81
C HIS A 195 -10.59 33.54 31.66
N ASP A 196 -10.25 33.87 30.42
CA ASP A 196 -10.56 33.13 29.20
C ASP A 196 -9.56 33.49 28.08
N GLU A 197 -9.59 32.75 26.97
CA GLU A 197 -8.65 32.99 25.87
C GLU A 197 -8.76 34.41 25.30
N ALA A 198 -9.97 34.95 25.19
CA ALA A 198 -10.21 36.28 24.60
C ALA A 198 -9.63 37.41 25.48
N SER A 199 -9.84 37.36 26.79
CA SER A 199 -9.32 38.32 27.77
C SER A 199 -7.80 38.22 27.89
N SER A 200 -7.23 37.02 28.00
CA SER A 200 -5.77 36.81 28.00
C SER A 200 -5.13 37.31 26.71
N ARG A 201 -5.78 37.11 25.55
CA ARG A 201 -5.29 37.59 24.25
C ARG A 201 -5.29 39.12 24.18
N ARG A 202 -6.33 39.76 24.73
CA ARG A 202 -6.39 41.23 24.83
C ARG A 202 -5.28 41.76 25.73
N LEU A 203 -5.08 41.18 26.90
CA LEU A 203 -4.00 41.56 27.83
C LEU A 203 -2.62 41.35 27.21
N ALA A 204 -2.39 40.25 26.50
CA ALA A 204 -1.15 40.02 25.76
C ALA A 204 -0.88 41.08 24.68
N ARG A 205 -1.92 41.57 24.00
CA ARG A 205 -1.78 42.67 23.02
C ARG A 205 -1.43 44.00 23.71
N GLN A 206 -2.09 44.32 24.82
CA GLN A 206 -1.77 45.50 25.62
C GLN A 206 -0.34 45.45 26.17
N HIS A 207 0.08 44.29 26.69
CA HIS A 207 1.44 44.07 27.18
C HIS A 207 2.49 44.20 26.06
N ARG A 208 2.18 43.72 24.85
CA ARG A 208 3.07 43.92 23.68
C ARG A 208 3.30 45.40 23.41
N ALA A 209 2.26 46.24 23.49
CA ALA A 209 2.40 47.69 23.32
C ALA A 209 3.31 48.29 24.41
N LEU A 210 3.06 47.97 25.69
CA LEU A 210 3.92 48.39 26.81
C LEU A 210 5.39 47.98 26.59
N THR A 211 5.64 46.74 26.19
CA THR A 211 7.01 46.27 25.97
C THR A 211 7.68 46.99 24.79
N GLY A 212 6.92 47.40 23.77
CA GLY A 212 7.44 48.24 22.69
C GLY A 212 7.87 49.62 23.18
N GLU A 213 7.09 50.23 24.07
CA GLU A 213 7.44 51.51 24.69
C GLU A 213 8.66 51.40 25.61
N VAL A 214 8.76 50.31 26.40
CA VAL A 214 9.95 50.01 27.22
C VAL A 214 11.20 49.86 26.36
N GLU A 215 11.13 49.11 25.26
CA GLU A 215 12.29 48.99 24.36
C GLU A 215 12.67 50.32 23.69
N ALA A 216 11.69 51.19 23.38
CA ALA A 216 11.97 52.52 22.85
C ALA A 216 12.74 53.42 23.85
N HIS A 217 12.55 53.22 25.15
CA HIS A 217 13.25 53.97 26.21
C HIS A 217 14.64 53.39 26.54
N ARG A 218 15.01 52.22 26.02
CA ARG A 218 16.31 51.58 26.27
C ARG A 218 17.50 52.47 25.86
N GLY A 219 17.41 53.09 24.68
CA GLY A 219 18.41 54.02 24.16
C GLY A 219 18.56 55.26 25.05
N PRO A 220 17.47 56.03 25.27
CA PRO A 220 17.46 57.18 26.17
C PRO A 220 18.03 56.91 27.56
N VAL A 221 17.60 55.82 28.23
CA VAL A 221 18.07 55.45 29.57
C VAL A 221 19.58 55.18 29.58
N SER A 222 20.08 54.40 28.62
CA SER A 222 21.53 54.11 28.51
C SER A 222 22.37 55.37 28.19
N GLY A 223 21.75 56.42 27.65
CA GLY A 223 22.38 57.70 27.33
C GLY A 223 22.48 58.67 28.51
N LEU A 224 21.73 58.47 29.60
CA LEU A 224 21.58 59.44 30.69
C LEU A 224 22.91 59.82 31.34
N ARG A 225 23.79 58.84 31.61
CA ARG A 225 25.12 59.10 32.19
C ARG A 225 25.98 59.97 31.30
N ARG A 226 25.93 59.72 29.99
CA ARG A 226 26.69 60.50 29.00
C ARG A 226 26.15 61.93 28.94
N GLN A 227 24.84 62.09 28.91
CA GLN A 227 24.19 63.41 28.93
C GLN A 227 24.56 64.19 30.19
N LEU A 228 24.45 63.58 31.38
CA LEU A 228 24.85 64.23 32.63
C LEU A 228 26.33 64.61 32.66
N ALA A 229 27.22 63.73 32.15
CA ALA A 229 28.65 64.02 32.07
C ALA A 229 28.95 65.21 31.14
N THR A 230 28.23 65.36 30.03
CA THR A 230 28.37 66.53 29.14
C THR A 230 27.90 67.83 29.79
N LEU A 231 26.90 67.77 30.67
CA LEU A 231 26.34 68.93 31.37
C LEU A 231 27.13 69.31 32.64
N GLY A 232 27.79 68.34 33.29
CA GLY A 232 28.49 68.51 34.57
C GLY A 232 29.91 69.11 34.50
N GLY A 233 30.38 69.53 33.33
CA GLY A 233 31.77 69.96 33.09
C GLY A 233 32.19 71.30 33.72
N ALA A 234 31.30 72.05 34.37
CA ALA A 234 31.60 73.38 34.89
C ALA A 234 31.78 73.43 36.42
N SER A 235 32.91 74.01 36.86
CA SER A 235 33.23 74.23 38.27
C SER A 235 32.18 75.11 38.95
N GLY A 236 31.26 74.49 39.71
CA GLY A 236 30.24 75.17 40.50
C GLY A 236 28.95 74.38 40.76
N ALA A 237 28.66 73.33 39.98
CA ALA A 237 27.41 72.56 40.08
C ALA A 237 27.54 71.21 40.82
N GLY A 238 28.62 71.00 41.59
CA GLY A 238 28.96 69.72 42.22
C GLY A 238 27.81 69.03 42.96
N PRO A 239 27.11 69.71 43.91
CA PRO A 239 26.03 69.08 44.67
C PRO A 239 24.83 68.66 43.81
N LEU A 240 24.43 69.48 42.83
CA LEU A 240 23.31 69.17 41.94
C LEU A 240 23.66 68.02 40.99
N VAL A 241 24.87 68.01 40.43
CA VAL A 241 25.34 66.92 39.56
C VAL A 241 25.38 65.60 40.33
N VAL A 242 25.84 65.60 41.58
CA VAL A 242 25.81 64.39 42.44
C VAL A 242 24.38 63.94 42.71
N ALA A 243 23.46 64.84 43.03
CA ALA A 243 22.05 64.50 43.23
C ALA A 243 21.40 63.90 41.96
N LEU A 244 21.68 64.48 40.79
CA LEU A 244 21.23 63.96 39.51
C LEU A 244 21.89 62.61 39.18
N GLN A 245 23.15 62.39 39.55
CA GLN A 245 23.84 61.11 39.35
C GLN A 245 23.17 59.98 40.11
N VAL A 246 22.70 60.22 41.34
CA VAL A 246 21.92 59.25 42.14
C VAL A 246 20.60 58.93 41.44
N ARG A 247 19.90 59.94 40.95
CA ARG A 247 18.62 59.75 40.23
C ARG A 247 18.79 59.04 38.88
N VAL A 248 19.91 59.24 38.20
CA VAL A 248 20.24 58.47 36.98
C VAL A 248 20.43 56.99 37.30
N VAL A 249 21.09 56.67 38.42
CA VAL A 249 21.22 55.28 38.90
C VAL A 249 19.84 54.70 39.23
N GLU A 250 18.97 55.45 39.91
CA GLU A 250 17.58 55.04 40.20
C GLU A 250 16.81 54.72 38.91
N ALA A 251 16.91 55.58 37.89
CA ALA A 251 16.23 55.36 36.61
C ALA A 251 16.75 54.12 35.87
N GLU A 252 18.06 53.89 35.86
CA GLU A 252 18.65 52.70 35.25
C GLU A 252 18.25 51.41 35.98
N GLN A 253 18.21 51.43 37.32
CA GLN A 253 17.78 50.29 38.14
C GLN A 253 16.30 49.98 37.92
N LEU A 254 15.43 51.00 38.01
CA LEU A 254 14.00 50.83 37.81
C LEU A 254 13.69 50.37 36.37
N PHE A 255 14.42 50.86 35.37
CA PHE A 255 14.30 50.35 34.00
C PHE A 255 14.66 48.87 33.90
N ALA A 256 15.74 48.43 34.55
CA ALA A 256 16.10 47.01 34.60
C ALA A 256 14.99 46.18 35.25
N GLU A 257 14.46 46.60 36.40
CA GLU A 257 13.34 45.94 37.07
C GLU A 257 12.09 45.87 36.18
N VAL A 258 11.71 46.97 35.51
CA VAL A 258 10.60 46.99 34.55
C VAL A 258 10.82 45.98 33.43
N THR A 259 12.03 45.88 32.88
CA THR A 259 12.33 44.92 31.80
C THR A 259 12.20 43.47 32.25
N GLU A 260 12.67 43.14 33.46
CA GLU A 260 12.57 41.80 34.03
C GLU A 260 11.12 41.41 34.34
N VAL A 261 10.40 42.28 35.04
CA VAL A 261 8.98 42.04 35.38
C VAL A 261 8.12 41.97 34.11
N ALA A 262 8.40 42.80 33.11
CA ALA A 262 7.70 42.73 31.83
C ALA A 262 8.02 41.44 31.05
N ALA A 263 9.23 40.89 31.17
CA ALA A 263 9.57 39.60 30.59
C ALA A 263 8.79 38.46 31.27
N LEU A 264 8.74 38.46 32.60
CA LEU A 264 7.96 37.49 33.38
C LEU A 264 6.48 37.56 33.05
N ARG A 265 5.85 38.74 33.08
CA ARG A 265 4.43 38.91 32.72
C ARG A 265 4.13 38.44 31.29
N ARG A 266 5.07 38.62 30.36
CA ARG A 266 4.92 38.11 28.99
C ARG A 266 4.89 36.59 28.95
N GLN A 267 5.71 35.92 29.77
CA GLN A 267 5.69 34.46 29.88
C GLN A 267 4.35 34.00 30.48
N TRP A 268 3.93 34.56 31.62
CA TRP A 268 2.65 34.23 32.25
C TRP A 268 1.43 34.44 31.34
N LEU A 269 1.41 35.52 30.54
CA LEU A 269 0.34 35.75 29.56
C LEU A 269 0.35 34.73 28.42
N ARG A 270 1.53 34.21 28.04
CA ARG A 270 1.64 33.11 27.05
C ARG A 270 1.16 31.79 27.65
N ASP A 271 1.58 31.48 28.87
CA ASP A 271 1.21 30.25 29.54
C ASP A 271 -0.31 30.20 29.79
N ALA A 272 -0.90 31.31 30.26
CA ALA A 272 -2.36 31.43 30.40
C ALA A 272 -3.09 31.21 29.06
N LEU A 273 -2.59 31.79 27.96
CA LEU A 273 -3.15 31.56 26.63
C LEU A 273 -3.02 30.10 26.18
N ALA A 274 -1.89 29.46 26.45
CA ALA A 274 -1.65 28.06 26.12
C ALA A 274 -2.62 27.14 26.89
N VAL A 275 -2.83 27.38 28.19
CA VAL A 275 -3.78 26.64 29.03
C VAL A 275 -5.21 26.77 28.49
N TYR A 276 -5.70 27.98 28.23
CA TYR A 276 -7.08 28.16 27.74
C TYR A 276 -7.30 27.56 26.35
N ARG A 277 -6.30 27.68 25.45
CA ARG A 277 -6.35 27.03 24.14
C ARG A 277 -6.39 25.53 24.27
N MET A 278 -5.51 24.96 25.09
CA MET A 278 -5.46 23.54 25.36
C MET A 278 -6.80 23.03 25.90
N PHE A 279 -7.42 23.69 26.86
CA PHE A 279 -8.75 23.30 27.34
C PHE A 279 -9.83 23.36 26.25
N GLY A 280 -9.79 24.39 25.39
CA GLY A 280 -10.68 24.49 24.23
C GLY A 280 -10.49 23.34 23.23
N GLU A 281 -9.24 23.00 22.93
CA GLU A 281 -8.88 21.89 22.05
C GLU A 281 -9.30 20.55 22.65
N VAL A 282 -9.00 20.30 23.93
CA VAL A 282 -9.43 19.10 24.67
C VAL A 282 -10.95 18.96 24.61
N HIS A 283 -11.70 20.01 24.93
CA HIS A 283 -13.16 19.97 24.91
C HIS A 283 -13.71 19.64 23.52
N ALA A 284 -13.15 20.26 22.48
CA ALA A 284 -13.56 19.98 21.10
C ALA A 284 -13.18 18.54 20.66
N CYS A 285 -12.05 18.00 21.13
CA CYS A 285 -11.72 16.59 20.94
C CYS A 285 -12.69 15.67 21.67
N GLU A 286 -13.02 15.97 22.92
CA GLU A 286 -13.95 15.19 23.74
C GLU A 286 -15.38 15.15 23.20
N LEU A 287 -15.86 16.26 22.62
CA LEU A 287 -17.15 16.32 21.93
C LEU A 287 -17.16 15.39 20.72
N TRP A 288 -16.15 15.49 19.86
CA TRP A 288 -16.03 14.62 18.69
C TRP A 288 -15.91 13.16 19.10
N ILE A 289 -15.06 12.84 20.09
CA ILE A 289 -14.91 11.47 20.61
C ILE A 289 -16.26 10.98 21.14
N GLY A 290 -16.99 11.79 21.92
CA GLY A 290 -18.30 11.41 22.46
C GLY A 290 -19.34 11.11 21.37
N GLU A 291 -19.42 11.95 20.34
CA GLU A 291 -20.32 11.74 19.20
C GLU A 291 -19.99 10.43 18.45
N LYS A 292 -18.71 10.18 18.17
CA LYS A 292 -18.27 8.99 17.44
C LYS A 292 -18.33 7.72 18.28
N GLU A 293 -18.01 7.78 19.57
CA GLU A 293 -18.22 6.67 20.52
C GLU A 293 -19.69 6.27 20.54
N GLN A 294 -20.61 7.25 20.63
CA GLN A 294 -22.05 6.96 20.59
C GLN A 294 -22.45 6.31 19.27
N TRP A 295 -21.95 6.80 18.14
CA TRP A 295 -22.18 6.18 16.84
C TRP A 295 -21.68 4.72 16.81
N LEU A 296 -20.42 4.46 17.19
CA LEU A 296 -19.82 3.11 17.22
C LEU A 296 -20.55 2.14 18.14
N LEU A 297 -21.04 2.62 19.30
CA LEU A 297 -21.80 1.80 20.24
C LEU A 297 -23.22 1.49 19.73
N SER A 298 -23.84 2.44 19.03
CA SER A 298 -25.17 2.26 18.43
C SER A 298 -25.15 1.51 17.10
N MET A 299 -23.99 1.47 16.42
CA MET A 299 -23.81 0.81 15.15
C MET A 299 -23.98 -0.70 15.32
N ARG A 300 -24.85 -1.28 14.49
CA ARG A 300 -25.00 -2.72 14.33
C ARG A 300 -24.23 -3.12 13.08
N VAL A 301 -23.39 -4.14 13.20
CA VAL A 301 -22.71 -4.72 12.06
C VAL A 301 -23.77 -5.29 11.12
N PRO A 302 -23.80 -4.87 9.85
CA PRO A 302 -24.80 -5.36 8.90
C PRO A 302 -24.61 -6.85 8.58
N ASP A 303 -25.70 -7.52 8.23
CA ASP A 303 -25.70 -8.94 7.82
C ASP A 303 -25.63 -9.11 6.28
N SER A 304 -25.78 -8.02 5.51
CA SER A 304 -25.79 -8.01 4.04
C SER A 304 -24.54 -7.34 3.48
N LEU A 305 -23.95 -7.92 2.42
CA LEU A 305 -22.74 -7.37 1.77
C LEU A 305 -22.94 -5.94 1.27
N ASP A 306 -24.08 -5.62 0.66
CA ASP A 306 -24.39 -4.27 0.17
C ASP A 306 -24.38 -3.23 1.31
N ASP A 307 -24.90 -3.60 2.48
CA ASP A 307 -24.93 -2.72 3.65
C ASP A 307 -23.55 -2.61 4.31
N VAL A 308 -22.73 -3.67 4.23
CA VAL A 308 -21.34 -3.64 4.73
C VAL A 308 -20.49 -2.66 3.92
N GLU A 309 -20.63 -2.62 2.59
CA GLU A 309 -19.91 -1.64 1.74
C GLU A 309 -20.23 -0.19 2.14
N VAL A 310 -21.50 0.10 2.44
CA VAL A 310 -21.91 1.43 2.92
C VAL A 310 -21.25 1.76 4.25
N VAL A 311 -21.18 0.80 5.18
CA VAL A 311 -20.53 1.01 6.48
C VAL A 311 -19.01 1.14 6.34
N GLN A 312 -18.37 0.41 5.43
CA GLN A 312 -16.95 0.55 5.11
C GLN A 312 -16.60 1.98 4.67
N HIS A 313 -17.35 2.56 3.74
CA HIS A 313 -17.14 3.95 3.33
C HIS A 313 -17.29 4.95 4.49
N ARG A 314 -18.17 4.67 5.45
CA ARG A 314 -18.28 5.50 6.66
C ARG A 314 -17.05 5.38 7.56
N PHE A 315 -16.44 4.19 7.65
CA PHE A 315 -15.17 3.99 8.35
C PHE A 315 -14.00 4.67 7.65
N GLU A 316 -13.95 4.71 6.32
CA GLU A 316 -12.92 5.46 5.58
C GLU A 316 -12.99 6.97 5.90
N SER A 317 -14.20 7.53 5.97
CA SER A 317 -14.40 8.91 6.42
C SER A 317 -13.98 9.09 7.88
N LEU A 318 -14.32 8.13 8.75
CA LEU A 318 -13.91 8.16 10.15
C LEU A 318 -12.39 8.14 10.31
N ASP A 319 -11.67 7.37 9.51
CA ASP A 319 -10.21 7.28 9.54
C ASP A 319 -9.56 8.63 9.20
N GLN A 320 -10.11 9.35 8.22
CA GLN A 320 -9.64 10.71 7.89
C GLN A 320 -9.87 11.68 9.06
N GLU A 321 -11.06 11.63 9.66
CA GLU A 321 -11.37 12.44 10.84
C GLU A 321 -10.49 12.08 12.05
N MET A 322 -10.24 10.80 12.30
CA MET A 322 -9.35 10.31 13.35
C MET A 322 -7.92 10.80 13.16
N ASN A 323 -7.38 10.76 11.93
CA ASN A 323 -6.05 11.29 11.64
C ASN A 323 -5.96 12.80 11.93
N SER A 324 -7.00 13.56 11.59
CA SER A 324 -7.06 14.98 11.95
C SER A 324 -7.13 15.18 13.46
N LEU A 325 -7.88 14.34 14.19
CA LEU A 325 -7.99 14.45 15.64
C LEU A 325 -6.68 14.05 16.35
N MET A 326 -5.99 13.02 15.86
CA MET A 326 -4.69 12.60 16.37
C MET A 326 -3.70 13.77 16.36
N GLY A 327 -3.64 14.55 15.29
CA GLY A 327 -2.82 15.76 15.22
C GLY A 327 -3.13 16.73 16.36
N ARG A 328 -4.42 16.99 16.63
CA ARG A 328 -4.86 17.88 17.73
C ARG A 328 -4.55 17.31 19.11
N VAL A 329 -4.69 16.01 19.32
CA VAL A 329 -4.32 15.32 20.57
C VAL A 329 -2.81 15.44 20.81
N LEU A 330 -1.99 15.29 19.78
CA LEU A 330 -0.54 15.49 19.87
C LEU A 330 -0.17 16.94 20.19
N ASP A 331 -0.84 17.92 19.58
CA ASP A 331 -0.63 19.35 19.88
C ASP A 331 -0.99 19.69 21.33
N VAL A 332 -2.09 19.12 21.85
CA VAL A 332 -2.46 19.22 23.27
C VAL A 332 -1.38 18.62 24.16
N ASN A 333 -0.92 17.40 23.86
CA ASN A 333 0.14 16.72 24.60
C ASN A 333 1.44 17.55 24.63
N HIS A 334 1.81 18.15 23.50
CA HIS A 334 2.98 19.03 23.41
C HIS A 334 2.81 20.29 24.26
N THR A 335 1.65 20.95 24.16
CA THR A 335 1.34 22.15 24.97
C THR A 335 1.39 21.86 26.47
N VAL A 336 0.86 20.70 26.90
CA VAL A 336 0.92 20.24 28.28
C VAL A 336 2.38 20.06 28.73
N GLN A 337 3.20 19.42 27.90
CA GLN A 337 4.61 19.20 28.21
C GLN A 337 5.37 20.53 28.39
N GLU A 338 5.16 21.50 27.51
CA GLU A 338 5.77 22.84 27.63
C GLU A 338 5.37 23.55 28.93
N LEU A 339 4.07 23.51 29.29
CA LEU A 339 3.55 24.11 30.52
C LEU A 339 4.12 23.44 31.78
N VAL A 340 4.27 22.12 31.73
CA VAL A 340 4.84 21.31 32.81
C VAL A 340 6.33 21.57 32.99
N GLU A 341 7.11 21.56 31.91
CA GLU A 341 8.56 21.80 31.95
C GLU A 341 8.86 23.25 32.34
N GLY A 342 7.98 24.17 31.98
CA GLY A 342 8.00 25.56 32.42
C GLY A 342 7.62 25.78 33.90
N GLY A 343 7.15 24.74 34.60
CA GLY A 343 6.79 24.83 36.02
C GLY A 343 5.50 25.60 36.30
N HIS A 344 4.51 25.53 35.40
CA HIS A 344 3.24 26.23 35.55
C HIS A 344 2.49 25.81 36.84
N PRO A 345 1.83 26.72 37.59
CA PRO A 345 1.14 26.41 38.85
C PRO A 345 0.05 25.33 38.72
N SER A 346 -0.66 25.30 37.59
CA SER A 346 -1.70 24.31 37.29
C SER A 346 -1.17 23.04 36.60
N SER A 347 0.13 22.73 36.73
CA SER A 347 0.73 21.57 36.04
C SER A 347 0.00 20.26 36.32
N ASP A 348 -0.50 20.05 37.53
CA ASP A 348 -1.20 18.81 37.91
C ASP A 348 -2.58 18.70 37.25
N GLU A 349 -3.33 19.81 37.19
CA GLU A 349 -4.63 19.87 36.51
C GLU A 349 -4.49 19.64 35.00
N VAL A 350 -3.48 20.29 34.41
CA VAL A 350 -3.16 20.18 32.97
C VAL A 350 -2.73 18.75 32.61
N ARG A 351 -1.90 18.09 33.43
CA ARG A 351 -1.57 16.66 33.28
C ARG A 351 -2.78 15.76 33.42
N SER A 352 -3.61 15.97 34.44
CA SER A 352 -4.80 15.15 34.63
C SER A 352 -5.76 15.25 33.43
N CYS A 353 -5.89 16.44 32.84
CA CYS A 353 -6.66 16.67 31.63
C CYS A 353 -6.06 15.93 30.41
N GLN A 354 -4.73 15.99 30.26
CA GLN A 354 -3.98 15.23 29.25
C GLN A 354 -4.23 13.71 29.37
N ASP A 355 -4.06 13.16 30.58
CA ASP A 355 -4.25 11.74 30.86
C ASP A 355 -5.68 11.29 30.55
N HIS A 356 -6.66 12.13 30.90
CA HIS A 356 -8.06 11.88 30.58
C HIS A 356 -8.32 11.85 29.07
N LEU A 357 -7.86 12.86 28.32
CA LEU A 357 -8.02 12.91 26.86
C LEU A 357 -7.35 11.72 26.18
N ASN A 358 -6.11 11.40 26.57
CA ASN A 358 -5.37 10.25 26.01
C ASN A 358 -6.08 8.93 26.33
N SER A 359 -6.64 8.78 27.54
CA SER A 359 -7.42 7.59 27.90
C SER A 359 -8.68 7.46 27.05
N ARG A 360 -9.40 8.56 26.80
CA ARG A 360 -10.57 8.58 25.90
C ARG A 360 -10.18 8.30 24.45
N TRP A 361 -9.05 8.86 23.99
CA TRP A 361 -8.52 8.61 22.66
C TRP A 361 -8.18 7.12 22.44
N ASN A 362 -7.47 6.50 23.38
CA ASN A 362 -7.17 5.06 23.30
C ASN A 362 -8.45 4.22 23.27
N ARG A 363 -9.44 4.57 24.09
CA ARG A 363 -10.73 3.87 24.11
C ARG A 363 -11.47 3.93 22.77
N ILE A 364 -11.54 5.10 22.12
CA ILE A 364 -12.21 5.19 20.82
C ILE A 364 -11.42 4.45 19.74
N VAL A 365 -10.08 4.47 19.78
CA VAL A 365 -9.24 3.66 18.88
C VAL A 365 -9.57 2.18 19.04
N GLU A 366 -9.60 1.67 20.27
CA GLU A 366 -9.98 0.27 20.56
C GLU A 366 -11.39 -0.06 20.05
N LEU A 367 -12.37 0.84 20.25
CA LEU A 367 -13.74 0.64 19.76
C LEU A 367 -13.82 0.60 18.23
N VAL A 368 -13.05 1.46 17.54
CA VAL A 368 -12.99 1.48 16.08
C VAL A 368 -12.39 0.18 15.56
N GLU A 369 -11.27 -0.25 16.12
CA GLU A 369 -10.62 -1.51 15.73
C GLU A 369 -11.54 -2.72 15.99
N GLN A 370 -12.17 -2.80 17.16
CA GLN A 370 -13.16 -3.85 17.46
C GLN A 370 -14.29 -3.90 16.42
N ARG A 371 -14.87 -2.76 16.07
CA ARG A 371 -15.95 -2.71 15.06
C ARG A 371 -15.47 -3.06 13.65
N LYS A 372 -14.25 -2.65 13.27
CA LYS A 372 -13.64 -3.04 11.99
C LYS A 372 -13.38 -4.54 11.95
N GLU A 373 -12.89 -5.12 13.04
CA GLU A 373 -12.67 -6.57 13.16
C GLU A 373 -13.99 -7.34 13.02
N GLU A 374 -15.05 -6.94 13.73
CA GLU A 374 -16.38 -7.54 13.60
C GLU A 374 -16.91 -7.46 12.16
N MET A 375 -16.74 -6.31 11.49
CA MET A 375 -17.15 -6.13 10.10
C MET A 375 -16.32 -7.00 9.14
N SER A 376 -15.01 -7.11 9.36
CA SER A 376 -14.12 -7.98 8.59
C SER A 376 -14.50 -9.45 8.75
N ALA A 377 -14.94 -9.85 9.94
CA ALA A 377 -15.42 -11.20 10.22
C ALA A 377 -16.65 -11.54 9.38
N VAL A 378 -17.63 -10.64 9.34
CA VAL A 378 -18.84 -10.81 8.52
C VAL A 378 -18.47 -10.93 7.04
N LEU A 379 -17.60 -10.07 6.53
CA LEU A 379 -17.19 -10.12 5.12
C LEU A 379 -16.52 -11.45 4.75
N LEU A 380 -15.60 -11.92 5.58
CA LEU A 380 -14.93 -13.21 5.36
C LEU A 380 -15.94 -14.36 5.36
N VAL A 381 -16.86 -14.37 6.33
CA VAL A 381 -17.89 -15.43 6.44
C VAL A 381 -18.87 -15.37 5.27
N GLU A 382 -19.41 -14.20 4.92
CA GLU A 382 -20.36 -14.07 3.80
C GLU A 382 -19.71 -14.45 2.46
N ASN A 383 -18.48 -13.99 2.20
CA ASN A 383 -17.77 -14.35 0.98
C ASN A 383 -17.52 -15.86 0.91
N HIS A 384 -17.08 -16.46 2.01
CA HIS A 384 -16.91 -17.92 2.10
C HIS A 384 -18.22 -18.68 1.85
N VAL A 385 -19.34 -18.22 2.45
CA VAL A 385 -20.67 -18.83 2.22
C VAL A 385 -21.09 -18.75 0.75
N LEU A 386 -20.80 -17.64 0.06
CA LEU A 386 -21.05 -17.49 -1.37
C LEU A 386 -20.18 -18.44 -2.21
N GLU A 387 -18.89 -18.56 -1.91
CA GLU A 387 -18.00 -19.48 -2.60
C GLU A 387 -18.42 -20.94 -2.42
N VAL A 388 -18.81 -21.33 -1.20
CA VAL A 388 -19.38 -22.66 -0.93
C VAL A 388 -20.66 -22.88 -1.72
N ALA A 389 -21.56 -21.89 -1.78
CA ALA A 389 -22.79 -22.00 -2.56
C ALA A 389 -22.53 -22.14 -4.07
N GLU A 390 -21.55 -21.42 -4.61
CA GLU A 390 -21.13 -21.51 -6.00
C GLU A 390 -20.58 -22.91 -6.33
N VAL A 391 -19.59 -23.38 -5.57
CA VAL A 391 -18.99 -24.72 -5.76
C VAL A 391 -20.06 -25.80 -5.61
N ARG A 392 -20.96 -25.66 -4.63
CA ARG A 392 -22.07 -26.60 -4.45
C ARG A 392 -23.02 -26.61 -5.65
N ALA A 393 -23.31 -25.46 -6.25
CA ALA A 393 -24.11 -25.38 -7.47
C ALA A 393 -23.41 -26.07 -8.65
N GLN A 394 -22.09 -25.87 -8.81
CA GLN A 394 -21.30 -26.55 -9.84
C GLN A 394 -21.32 -28.08 -9.65
N VAL A 395 -21.13 -28.56 -8.42
CA VAL A 395 -21.19 -30.00 -8.08
C VAL A 395 -22.56 -30.59 -8.39
N ARG A 396 -23.64 -29.90 -8.00
CA ARG A 396 -25.02 -30.30 -8.34
C ARG A 396 -25.26 -30.35 -9.84
N GLU A 397 -24.74 -29.39 -10.60
CA GLU A 397 -24.85 -29.39 -12.06
C GLU A 397 -24.14 -30.61 -12.66
N LYS A 398 -22.91 -30.90 -12.22
CA LYS A 398 -22.17 -32.09 -12.64
C LYS A 398 -22.93 -33.37 -12.31
N ARG A 399 -23.47 -33.47 -11.08
CA ARG A 399 -24.29 -34.59 -10.63
C ARG A 399 -25.49 -34.82 -11.55
N ARG A 400 -26.28 -33.77 -11.81
CA ARG A 400 -27.44 -33.85 -12.71
C ARG A 400 -27.03 -34.24 -14.13
N ALA A 401 -25.88 -33.79 -14.62
CA ALA A 401 -25.35 -34.18 -15.92
C ALA A 401 -24.98 -35.67 -15.99
N VAL A 402 -24.55 -36.28 -14.87
CA VAL A 402 -24.34 -37.74 -14.79
C VAL A 402 -25.66 -38.49 -14.78
N GLU A 403 -26.58 -38.08 -13.89
CA GLU A 403 -27.85 -38.77 -13.66
C GLU A 403 -28.76 -38.75 -14.90
N SER A 404 -28.68 -37.69 -15.70
CA SER A 404 -29.47 -37.54 -16.94
C SER A 404 -28.86 -38.24 -18.16
N ALA A 405 -27.65 -38.81 -18.06
CA ALA A 405 -26.99 -39.40 -19.20
C ALA A 405 -27.65 -40.74 -19.61
N PRO A 406 -27.87 -40.98 -20.93
CA PRO A 406 -28.48 -42.22 -21.41
C PRO A 406 -27.59 -43.41 -21.08
N ARG A 407 -28.19 -44.53 -20.60
CA ARG A 407 -27.46 -45.71 -20.08
C ARG A 407 -26.69 -46.55 -21.12
N ALA A 408 -26.38 -46.01 -22.31
CA ALA A 408 -25.83 -46.77 -23.43
C ALA A 408 -24.49 -46.23 -23.95
N GLY A 409 -23.47 -47.10 -23.98
CA GLY A 409 -22.28 -46.99 -24.83
C GLY A 409 -21.26 -45.90 -24.47
N GLY A 410 -20.46 -45.51 -25.47
CA GLY A 410 -19.33 -44.58 -25.32
C GLY A 410 -19.69 -43.15 -24.92
N ALA A 411 -20.96 -42.76 -25.01
CA ALA A 411 -21.43 -41.45 -24.54
C ALA A 411 -21.33 -41.33 -23.01
N LEU A 412 -21.65 -42.40 -22.26
CA LEU A 412 -21.43 -42.46 -20.81
C LEU A 412 -19.95 -42.49 -20.45
N GLN A 413 -19.15 -43.25 -21.21
CA GLN A 413 -17.70 -43.33 -20.99
C GLN A 413 -17.03 -41.95 -21.12
N TRP A 414 -17.41 -41.18 -22.16
CA TRP A 414 -16.91 -39.82 -22.35
C TRP A 414 -17.39 -38.86 -21.25
N ARG A 415 -18.62 -39.02 -20.77
CA ARG A 415 -19.14 -38.23 -19.64
C ARG A 415 -18.40 -38.55 -18.35
N LEU A 416 -18.15 -39.83 -18.04
CA LEU A 416 -17.36 -40.27 -16.89
C LEU A 416 -15.96 -39.67 -16.90
N SER A 417 -15.23 -39.76 -18.02
CA SER A 417 -13.89 -39.17 -18.10
C SER A 417 -13.92 -37.64 -17.97
N GLY A 418 -14.95 -36.97 -18.51
CA GLY A 418 -15.17 -35.55 -18.30
C GLY A 418 -15.51 -35.17 -16.85
N LEU A 419 -16.23 -36.04 -16.12
CA LEU A 419 -16.56 -35.86 -14.71
C LEU A 419 -15.36 -36.12 -13.82
N GLU A 420 -14.56 -37.16 -14.09
CA GLU A 420 -13.31 -37.45 -13.38
C GLU A 420 -12.34 -36.26 -13.47
N ALA A 421 -12.19 -35.67 -14.65
CA ALA A 421 -11.38 -34.47 -14.84
C ALA A 421 -11.96 -33.26 -14.09
N ALA A 422 -13.29 -33.08 -14.10
CA ALA A 422 -13.95 -32.00 -13.36
C ALA A 422 -13.83 -32.18 -11.84
N LEU A 423 -13.95 -33.41 -11.34
CA LEU A 423 -13.77 -33.77 -9.94
C LEU A 423 -12.34 -33.49 -9.49
N GLN A 424 -11.34 -33.92 -10.26
CA GLN A 424 -9.93 -33.60 -9.97
C GLN A 424 -9.66 -32.09 -9.88
N ALA A 425 -10.36 -31.28 -10.67
CA ALA A 425 -10.21 -29.82 -10.63
C ALA A 425 -10.94 -29.19 -9.43
N LEU A 426 -12.11 -29.72 -9.04
CA LEU A 426 -12.94 -29.17 -7.98
C LEU A 426 -12.55 -29.66 -6.57
N GLU A 427 -11.98 -30.86 -6.46
CA GLU A 427 -11.55 -31.49 -5.21
C GLU A 427 -10.58 -30.61 -4.38
N PRO A 428 -9.50 -30.02 -4.95
CA PRO A 428 -8.64 -29.13 -4.18
C PRO A 428 -9.38 -27.87 -3.72
N ARG A 429 -10.34 -27.37 -4.52
CA ARG A 429 -11.16 -26.20 -4.14
C ARG A 429 -12.10 -26.53 -3.00
N GLN A 430 -12.72 -27.72 -3.00
CA GLN A 430 -13.53 -28.19 -1.89
C GLN A 430 -12.71 -28.34 -0.60
N ALA A 431 -11.55 -28.98 -0.67
CA ALA A 431 -10.68 -29.17 0.49
C ALA A 431 -10.25 -27.83 1.09
N ALA A 432 -9.85 -26.87 0.25
CA ALA A 432 -9.49 -25.53 0.68
C ALA A 432 -10.65 -24.80 1.36
N LEU A 433 -11.87 -24.91 0.82
CA LEU A 433 -13.06 -24.31 1.43
C LEU A 433 -13.38 -24.95 2.80
N LEU A 434 -13.25 -26.27 2.95
CA LEU A 434 -13.49 -26.92 4.25
C LEU A 434 -12.43 -26.52 5.30
N GLU A 435 -11.18 -26.38 4.88
CA GLU A 435 -10.09 -25.90 5.75
C GLU A 435 -10.32 -24.44 6.16
N GLU A 436 -10.67 -23.57 5.19
CA GLU A 436 -11.01 -22.18 5.46
C GLU A 436 -12.22 -22.06 6.39
N ALA A 437 -13.27 -22.86 6.19
CA ALA A 437 -14.43 -22.91 7.07
C ALA A 437 -14.05 -23.25 8.51
N ALA A 438 -13.13 -24.21 8.71
CA ALA A 438 -12.65 -24.59 10.04
C ALA A 438 -11.87 -23.44 10.70
N LEU A 439 -10.97 -22.79 9.96
CA LEU A 439 -10.20 -21.63 10.46
C LEU A 439 -11.13 -20.45 10.80
N LEU A 440 -12.12 -20.17 9.95
CA LEU A 440 -13.11 -19.13 10.18
C LEU A 440 -14.02 -19.47 11.36
N ALA A 441 -14.38 -20.73 11.56
CA ALA A 441 -15.18 -21.19 12.69
C ALA A 441 -14.43 -21.08 14.02
N GLU A 442 -13.12 -21.38 14.04
CA GLU A 442 -12.26 -21.17 15.20
C GLU A 442 -12.10 -19.69 15.53
N ARG A 443 -11.87 -18.86 14.51
CA ARG A 443 -11.70 -17.41 14.67
C ARG A 443 -13.00 -16.70 15.05
N PHE A 444 -14.15 -17.17 14.55
CA PHE A 444 -15.46 -16.56 14.71
C PHE A 444 -16.51 -17.58 15.20
N PRO A 445 -16.46 -17.99 16.48
CA PRO A 445 -17.28 -19.08 17.01
C PRO A 445 -18.79 -18.81 16.94
N ALA A 446 -19.22 -17.55 16.94
CA ALA A 446 -20.62 -17.18 16.76
C ALA A 446 -21.18 -17.56 15.37
N GLN A 447 -20.33 -17.63 14.36
CA GLN A 447 -20.69 -17.97 12.97
C GLN A 447 -20.38 -19.43 12.61
N ALA A 448 -19.72 -20.18 13.50
CA ALA A 448 -19.28 -21.55 13.27
C ALA A 448 -20.42 -22.48 12.83
N ALA A 449 -21.63 -22.35 13.42
CA ALA A 449 -22.79 -23.16 13.03
C ALA A 449 -23.17 -22.97 11.56
N ARG A 450 -23.16 -21.74 11.06
CA ARG A 450 -23.47 -21.41 9.66
C ARG A 450 -22.39 -21.94 8.71
N LEU A 451 -21.12 -21.81 9.08
CA LEU A 451 -19.98 -22.32 8.30
C LEU A 451 -20.02 -23.86 8.21
N HIS A 452 -20.23 -24.55 9.34
CA HIS A 452 -20.36 -26.01 9.37
C HIS A 452 -21.56 -26.49 8.55
N GLN A 453 -22.72 -25.84 8.66
CA GLN A 453 -23.88 -26.15 7.83
C GLN A 453 -23.53 -26.04 6.33
N GLY A 454 -22.81 -24.97 5.95
CA GLY A 454 -22.33 -24.78 4.59
C GLY A 454 -21.46 -25.94 4.09
N GLY A 455 -20.51 -26.38 4.92
CA GLY A 455 -19.61 -27.50 4.66
C GLY A 455 -20.32 -28.85 4.60
N GLU A 456 -21.25 -29.13 5.52
CA GLU A 456 -22.06 -30.36 5.52
C GLU A 456 -22.91 -30.47 4.26
N GLU A 457 -23.57 -29.39 3.86
CA GLU A 457 -24.38 -29.35 2.64
C GLU A 457 -23.52 -29.53 1.38
N LEU A 458 -22.30 -28.97 1.34
CA LEU A 458 -21.35 -29.21 0.25
C LEU A 458 -20.86 -30.67 0.24
N GLY A 459 -20.52 -31.23 1.39
CA GLY A 459 -20.11 -32.61 1.55
C GLY A 459 -21.19 -33.60 1.15
N ALA A 460 -22.46 -33.34 1.48
CA ALA A 460 -23.59 -34.15 1.07
C ALA A 460 -23.77 -34.19 -0.46
N GLU A 461 -23.68 -33.04 -1.14
CA GLU A 461 -23.75 -33.00 -2.61
C GLU A 461 -22.54 -33.67 -3.27
N TRP A 462 -21.35 -33.54 -2.66
CA TRP A 462 -20.15 -34.20 -3.12
C TRP A 462 -20.25 -35.72 -3.01
N GLY A 463 -20.72 -36.22 -1.87
CA GLY A 463 -20.98 -37.65 -1.66
C GLY A 463 -22.00 -38.19 -2.64
N ALA A 464 -23.07 -37.44 -2.92
CA ALA A 464 -24.08 -37.82 -3.89
C ALA A 464 -23.53 -37.85 -5.33
N LEU A 465 -22.66 -36.92 -5.72
CA LEU A 465 -21.95 -36.96 -7.00
C LEU A 465 -21.03 -38.18 -7.10
N ALA A 466 -20.29 -38.51 -6.04
CA ALA A 466 -19.44 -39.69 -6.00
C ALA A 466 -20.25 -40.99 -6.18
N SER A 467 -21.39 -41.12 -5.48
CA SER A 467 -22.30 -42.26 -5.66
C SER A 467 -22.87 -42.33 -7.09
N ALA A 468 -23.27 -41.20 -7.67
CA ALA A 468 -23.75 -41.15 -9.05
C ALA A 468 -22.65 -41.54 -10.07
N ALA A 469 -21.41 -41.07 -9.85
CA ALA A 469 -20.26 -41.44 -10.66
C ALA A 469 -19.94 -42.94 -10.56
N GLN A 470 -20.00 -43.52 -9.35
CA GLN A 470 -19.80 -44.95 -9.14
C GLN A 470 -20.88 -45.77 -9.86
N ALA A 471 -22.15 -45.43 -9.69
CA ALA A 471 -23.26 -46.11 -10.38
C ALA A 471 -23.14 -46.01 -11.90
N CYS A 472 -22.68 -44.86 -12.42
CA CYS A 472 -22.40 -44.68 -13.83
C CYS A 472 -21.21 -45.54 -14.29
N GLY A 473 -20.14 -45.66 -13.49
CA GLY A 473 -19.00 -46.54 -13.75
C GLY A 473 -19.39 -48.02 -13.80
N GLU A 474 -20.23 -48.46 -12.86
CA GLU A 474 -20.80 -49.82 -12.85
C GLU A 474 -21.65 -50.08 -14.10
N ALA A 475 -22.51 -49.12 -14.48
CA ALA A 475 -23.33 -49.22 -15.70
C ALA A 475 -22.49 -49.28 -16.99
N VAL A 476 -21.39 -48.51 -17.08
CA VAL A 476 -20.46 -48.57 -18.21
C VAL A 476 -19.71 -49.91 -18.24
N ALA A 477 -19.27 -50.42 -17.09
CA ALA A 477 -18.63 -51.72 -17.01
C ALA A 477 -19.60 -52.85 -17.42
N ALA A 478 -20.86 -52.77 -17.01
CA ALA A 478 -21.93 -53.68 -17.43
C ALA A 478 -22.18 -53.62 -18.94
N ALA A 479 -22.38 -52.43 -19.50
CA ALA A 479 -22.53 -52.24 -20.94
C ALA A 479 -21.33 -52.78 -21.72
N GLY A 480 -20.10 -52.59 -21.22
CA GLY A 480 -18.88 -53.13 -21.80
C GLY A 480 -18.74 -54.66 -21.67
N ARG A 481 -19.30 -55.29 -20.64
CA ARG A 481 -19.40 -56.77 -20.55
C ARG A 481 -20.40 -57.29 -21.59
N LEU A 482 -21.58 -56.69 -21.68
CA LEU A 482 -22.61 -57.08 -22.65
C LEU A 482 -22.10 -56.94 -24.09
N GLN A 483 -21.42 -55.83 -24.42
CA GLN A 483 -20.91 -55.62 -25.78
C GLN A 483 -19.81 -56.63 -26.16
N ARG A 484 -18.95 -57.03 -25.21
CA ARG A 484 -17.98 -58.12 -25.43
C ARG A 484 -18.68 -59.46 -25.64
N PHE A 485 -19.64 -59.79 -24.78
CA PHE A 485 -20.45 -61.00 -24.93
C PHE A 485 -21.14 -61.07 -26.30
N LEU A 486 -21.79 -59.99 -26.74
CA LEU A 486 -22.41 -59.92 -28.06
C LEU A 486 -21.41 -60.14 -29.21
N HIS A 487 -20.24 -59.53 -29.11
CA HIS A 487 -19.19 -59.72 -30.12
C HIS A 487 -18.67 -61.16 -30.16
N ASP A 488 -18.38 -61.75 -28.99
CA ASP A 488 -17.92 -63.14 -28.87
C ASP A 488 -18.99 -64.12 -29.39
N LEU A 489 -20.26 -63.80 -29.13
CA LEU A 489 -21.40 -64.59 -29.58
C LEU A 489 -21.59 -64.55 -31.10
N ASP A 490 -21.58 -63.36 -31.70
CA ASP A 490 -21.67 -63.20 -33.16
C ASP A 490 -20.51 -63.96 -33.85
N ALA A 491 -19.29 -63.81 -33.35
CA ALA A 491 -18.12 -64.50 -33.89
C ALA A 491 -18.23 -66.04 -33.79
N PHE A 492 -18.79 -66.54 -32.69
CA PHE A 492 -19.01 -67.97 -32.49
C PHE A 492 -20.12 -68.53 -33.39
N LEU A 493 -21.22 -67.79 -33.59
CA LEU A 493 -22.27 -68.18 -34.52
C LEU A 493 -21.79 -68.27 -35.96
N ASP A 494 -21.04 -67.26 -36.41
CA ASP A 494 -20.46 -67.24 -37.75
C ASP A 494 -19.54 -68.44 -37.97
N TRP A 495 -18.83 -68.87 -36.93
CA TRP A 495 -18.07 -70.11 -36.97
C TRP A 495 -18.97 -71.36 -36.97
N LEU A 496 -19.97 -71.43 -36.09
CA LEU A 496 -20.87 -72.57 -35.92
C LEU A 496 -21.60 -72.91 -37.23
N VAL A 497 -22.11 -71.90 -37.93
CA VAL A 497 -22.76 -72.07 -39.24
C VAL A 497 -21.79 -72.63 -40.27
N ARG A 498 -20.57 -72.07 -40.37
CA ARG A 498 -19.53 -72.57 -41.29
C ARG A 498 -19.12 -74.01 -40.98
N ALA A 499 -18.97 -74.36 -39.70
CA ALA A 499 -18.64 -75.72 -39.26
C ALA A 499 -19.77 -76.71 -39.60
N GLN A 500 -21.03 -76.31 -39.44
CA GLN A 500 -22.19 -77.13 -39.82
C GLN A 500 -22.25 -77.40 -41.32
N GLU A 501 -21.95 -76.41 -42.16
CA GLU A 501 -21.87 -76.57 -43.62
C GLU A 501 -20.76 -77.54 -44.04
N ALA A 502 -19.61 -77.51 -43.35
CA ALA A 502 -18.51 -78.44 -43.57
C ALA A 502 -18.86 -79.87 -43.11
N ALA A 503 -19.50 -80.03 -41.94
CA ALA A 503 -19.91 -81.32 -41.41
C ALA A 503 -21.05 -81.98 -42.21
N GLY A 504 -22.00 -81.18 -42.73
CA GLY A 504 -23.18 -81.64 -43.46
C GLY A 504 -22.90 -82.23 -44.85
N GLY A 505 -21.64 -82.30 -45.29
CA GLY A 505 -21.27 -82.97 -46.53
C GLY A 505 -21.55 -82.18 -47.80
N SER A 506 -21.64 -80.84 -47.72
CA SER A 506 -21.73 -79.99 -48.93
C SER A 506 -20.48 -80.11 -49.82
N GLU A 507 -19.38 -80.59 -49.27
CA GLU A 507 -18.09 -80.70 -49.96
C GLU A 507 -17.92 -81.92 -50.86
N GLY A 508 -18.98 -82.68 -51.15
CA GLY A 508 -19.01 -83.61 -52.27
C GLY A 508 -19.45 -85.05 -51.96
N PRO A 509 -19.60 -85.86 -53.02
CA PRO A 509 -20.10 -87.23 -52.93
C PRO A 509 -19.22 -88.12 -52.06
N LEU A 510 -19.77 -89.25 -51.62
CA LEU A 510 -19.03 -90.30 -50.91
C LEU A 510 -17.81 -90.74 -51.74
N PRO A 511 -16.70 -91.12 -51.09
CA PRO A 511 -15.43 -91.35 -51.77
C PRO A 511 -15.54 -92.48 -52.79
N ASN A 512 -15.03 -92.25 -53.99
CA ASN A 512 -15.05 -93.23 -55.10
C ASN A 512 -13.73 -94.01 -55.21
N SER A 513 -12.73 -93.63 -54.42
CA SER A 513 -11.44 -94.31 -54.29
C SER A 513 -10.97 -94.33 -52.83
N LEU A 514 -9.99 -95.18 -52.54
CA LEU A 514 -9.39 -95.26 -51.20
C LEU A 514 -8.63 -93.97 -50.83
N GLU A 515 -7.92 -93.37 -51.79
CA GLU A 515 -7.16 -92.12 -51.58
C GLU A 515 -8.11 -90.94 -51.27
N GLU A 516 -9.25 -90.84 -51.95
CA GLU A 516 -10.29 -89.86 -51.65
C GLU A 516 -10.92 -90.10 -50.27
N ALA A 517 -11.11 -91.36 -49.87
CA ALA A 517 -11.65 -91.70 -48.55
C ALA A 517 -10.69 -91.27 -47.43
N ASP A 518 -9.39 -91.49 -47.59
CA ASP A 518 -8.36 -91.09 -46.62
C ASP A 518 -8.25 -89.57 -46.50
N ALA A 519 -8.29 -88.84 -47.62
CA ALA A 519 -8.25 -87.38 -47.62
C ALA A 519 -9.48 -86.76 -46.94
N LEU A 520 -10.68 -87.30 -47.21
CA LEU A 520 -11.92 -86.84 -46.58
C LEU A 520 -11.96 -87.17 -45.08
N LEU A 521 -11.43 -88.33 -44.66
CA LEU A 521 -11.30 -88.68 -43.24
C LEU A 521 -10.29 -87.79 -42.51
N ALA A 522 -9.16 -87.44 -43.14
CA ALA A 522 -8.19 -86.51 -42.57
C ALA A 522 -8.79 -85.10 -42.39
N ARG A 523 -9.57 -84.63 -43.36
CA ARG A 523 -10.28 -83.34 -43.27
C ARG A 523 -11.38 -83.35 -42.21
N HIS A 524 -12.10 -84.46 -42.08
CA HIS A 524 -13.13 -84.67 -41.06
C HIS A 524 -12.53 -84.73 -39.64
N ALA A 525 -11.33 -85.32 -39.50
CA ALA A 525 -10.54 -85.28 -38.27
C ALA A 525 -10.05 -83.87 -37.93
N ALA A 526 -9.61 -83.08 -38.92
CA ALA A 526 -9.24 -81.67 -38.70
C ALA A 526 -10.44 -80.83 -38.21
N LEU A 527 -11.62 -81.03 -38.80
CA LEU A 527 -12.85 -80.39 -38.32
C LEU A 527 -13.19 -80.82 -36.88
N LYS A 528 -12.86 -82.05 -36.48
CA LYS A 528 -13.07 -82.52 -35.11
C LYS A 528 -12.16 -81.80 -34.12
N GLU A 529 -10.88 -81.64 -34.46
CA GLU A 529 -9.94 -80.87 -33.64
C GLU A 529 -10.40 -79.41 -33.48
N GLU A 530 -10.94 -78.80 -34.55
CA GLU A 530 -11.53 -77.46 -34.48
C GLU A 530 -12.77 -77.43 -33.57
N VAL A 531 -13.66 -78.41 -33.67
CA VAL A 531 -14.84 -78.52 -32.78
C VAL A 531 -14.42 -78.70 -31.32
N ASP A 532 -13.43 -79.55 -31.05
CA ASP A 532 -12.95 -79.83 -29.69
C ASP A 532 -12.26 -78.59 -29.07
N GLN A 533 -11.51 -77.82 -29.86
CA GLN A 533 -10.94 -76.54 -29.42
C GLN A 533 -12.02 -75.49 -29.10
N ARG A 534 -13.17 -75.55 -29.78
CA ARG A 534 -14.28 -74.60 -29.64
C ARG A 534 -15.31 -75.03 -28.59
N GLU A 535 -15.15 -76.20 -27.98
CA GLU A 535 -15.98 -76.65 -26.87
C GLU A 535 -15.82 -75.72 -25.65
N GLU A 536 -14.59 -75.26 -25.38
CA GLU A 536 -14.33 -74.26 -24.35
C GLU A 536 -14.98 -72.91 -24.67
N ASP A 537 -14.99 -72.50 -25.95
CA ASP A 537 -15.66 -71.27 -26.40
C ASP A 537 -17.18 -71.36 -26.17
N TYR A 538 -17.78 -72.49 -26.54
CA TYR A 538 -19.19 -72.78 -26.31
C TYR A 538 -19.55 -72.73 -24.83
N ALA A 539 -18.79 -73.45 -23.99
CA ALA A 539 -19.01 -73.48 -22.54
C ALA A 539 -18.86 -72.09 -21.92
N ARG A 540 -17.90 -71.28 -22.38
CA ARG A 540 -17.70 -69.90 -21.92
C ARG A 540 -18.87 -68.99 -22.30
N ILE A 541 -19.39 -69.10 -23.53
CA ILE A 541 -20.53 -68.30 -24.00
C ILE A 541 -21.80 -68.68 -23.23
N VAL A 542 -22.06 -69.97 -23.01
CA VAL A 542 -23.21 -70.44 -22.22
C VAL A 542 -23.11 -69.94 -20.78
N ALA A 543 -21.97 -70.14 -20.11
CA ALA A 543 -21.76 -69.65 -18.74
C ALA A 543 -21.87 -68.13 -18.63
N ALA A 544 -21.38 -67.38 -19.63
CA ALA A 544 -21.54 -65.93 -19.68
C ALA A 544 -23.01 -65.51 -19.85
N SER A 545 -23.79 -66.24 -20.66
CA SER A 545 -25.22 -65.98 -20.84
C SER A 545 -26.04 -66.29 -19.58
N GLU A 546 -25.75 -67.38 -18.88
CA GLU A 546 -26.39 -67.73 -17.60
C GLU A 546 -26.09 -66.71 -16.52
N ALA A 547 -24.83 -66.24 -16.46
CA ALA A 547 -24.44 -65.17 -15.53
C ALA A 547 -25.16 -63.85 -15.82
N LEU A 548 -25.41 -63.52 -17.10
CA LEU A 548 -26.19 -62.35 -17.52
C LEU A 548 -27.69 -62.50 -17.25
N LEU A 549 -28.23 -63.72 -17.25
CA LEU A 549 -29.62 -64.02 -16.90
C LEU A 549 -29.84 -64.02 -15.37
N ALA A 550 -28.84 -64.44 -14.60
CA ALA A 550 -28.88 -64.43 -13.14
C ALA A 550 -28.76 -63.02 -12.54
N ALA A 551 -28.11 -62.09 -13.25
CA ALA A 551 -28.17 -60.67 -12.92
C ALA A 551 -29.51 -60.12 -13.41
N ASP A 552 -30.33 -59.54 -12.52
CA ASP A 552 -31.66 -58.96 -12.83
C ASP A 552 -31.64 -58.27 -14.21
N GLY A 553 -32.44 -58.79 -15.15
CA GLY A 553 -32.40 -58.54 -16.60
C GLY A 553 -32.62 -57.09 -17.09
N ALA A 554 -32.42 -56.10 -16.23
CA ALA A 554 -32.40 -54.68 -16.57
C ALA A 554 -31.14 -54.27 -17.38
N GLU A 555 -30.05 -55.06 -17.34
CA GLU A 555 -28.85 -54.83 -18.16
C GLU A 555 -29.02 -55.26 -19.62
N LEU A 556 -29.96 -56.18 -19.87
CA LEU A 556 -30.29 -56.66 -21.19
C LEU A 556 -31.33 -55.70 -21.79
N GLY A 557 -30.92 -54.92 -22.78
CA GLY A 557 -31.86 -54.09 -23.53
C GLY A 557 -33.05 -54.93 -24.04
N PRO A 558 -34.21 -54.31 -24.34
CA PRO A 558 -35.48 -54.99 -24.65
C PRO A 558 -35.50 -55.88 -25.92
N GLY A 559 -34.34 -56.21 -26.50
CA GLY A 559 -34.19 -57.03 -27.71
C GLY A 559 -33.30 -58.26 -27.56
N LEU A 560 -32.61 -58.47 -26.43
CA LEU A 560 -31.84 -59.69 -26.19
C LEU A 560 -32.70 -60.72 -25.45
N ALA A 561 -33.58 -61.40 -26.20
CA ALA A 561 -34.30 -62.56 -25.71
C ALA A 561 -33.34 -63.76 -25.57
N LEU A 562 -32.40 -63.67 -24.62
CA LEU A 562 -31.40 -64.71 -24.36
C LEU A 562 -32.05 -66.07 -24.08
N ASP A 563 -33.18 -66.07 -23.37
CA ASP A 563 -33.97 -67.27 -23.08
C ASP A 563 -34.54 -67.94 -24.34
N GLU A 564 -34.84 -67.16 -25.38
CA GLU A 564 -35.35 -67.70 -26.64
C GLU A 564 -34.21 -68.23 -27.51
N TRP A 565 -33.02 -67.65 -27.40
CA TRP A 565 -31.96 -67.88 -28.36
C TRP A 565 -30.89 -68.87 -27.88
N LEU A 566 -30.70 -69.02 -26.56
CA LEU A 566 -29.84 -70.07 -25.98
C LEU A 566 -30.25 -71.49 -26.43
N PRO A 567 -31.54 -71.88 -26.46
CA PRO A 567 -31.96 -73.16 -27.01
C PRO A 567 -31.62 -73.34 -28.50
N HIS A 568 -31.59 -72.25 -29.29
CA HIS A 568 -31.21 -72.30 -30.70
C HIS A 568 -29.70 -72.53 -30.86
N LEU A 569 -28.88 -71.95 -29.99
CA LEU A 569 -27.44 -72.18 -29.94
C LEU A 569 -27.13 -73.63 -29.54
N GLU A 570 -27.78 -74.13 -28.49
CA GLU A 570 -27.66 -75.52 -28.03
C GLU A 570 -28.06 -76.51 -29.14
N LEU A 571 -29.22 -76.26 -29.77
CA LEU A 571 -29.70 -77.06 -30.89
C LEU A 571 -28.68 -77.03 -32.05
N GLY A 572 -28.10 -75.87 -32.34
CA GLY A 572 -27.06 -75.72 -33.36
C GLY A 572 -25.77 -76.49 -33.04
N TRP A 573 -25.29 -76.42 -31.80
CA TRP A 573 -24.12 -77.17 -31.34
C TRP A 573 -24.33 -78.68 -31.43
N HIS A 574 -25.46 -79.17 -30.90
CA HIS A 574 -25.80 -80.59 -31.00
C HIS A 574 -26.03 -81.04 -32.44
N LYS A 575 -26.61 -80.19 -33.29
CA LYS A 575 -26.76 -80.46 -34.72
C LYS A 575 -25.41 -80.58 -35.41
N LEU A 576 -24.42 -79.73 -35.09
CA LEU A 576 -23.06 -79.86 -35.63
C LEU A 576 -22.44 -81.20 -35.24
N LEU A 577 -22.51 -81.57 -33.96
CA LEU A 577 -21.99 -82.85 -33.46
C LEU A 577 -22.66 -84.03 -34.18
N GLY A 578 -24.00 -84.02 -34.30
CA GLY A 578 -24.74 -85.06 -35.00
C GLY A 578 -24.44 -85.13 -36.50
N LEU A 579 -24.31 -83.98 -37.19
CA LEU A 579 -23.90 -83.95 -38.60
C LEU A 579 -22.48 -84.48 -38.79
N TRP A 580 -21.56 -84.12 -37.90
CA TRP A 580 -20.19 -84.62 -37.92
C TRP A 580 -20.15 -86.13 -37.69
N GLU A 581 -20.88 -86.66 -36.70
CA GLU A 581 -20.97 -88.11 -36.44
C GLU A 581 -21.58 -88.88 -37.60
N ALA A 582 -22.70 -88.40 -38.15
CA ALA A 582 -23.34 -89.03 -39.31
C ALA A 582 -22.41 -89.04 -40.53
N ARG A 583 -21.66 -87.94 -40.76
CA ARG A 583 -20.67 -87.89 -41.85
C ARG A 583 -19.48 -88.80 -41.58
N ARG A 584 -19.03 -88.93 -40.32
CA ARG A 584 -17.99 -89.88 -39.89
C ARG A 584 -18.39 -91.29 -40.24
N GLU A 585 -19.58 -91.70 -39.83
CA GLU A 585 -20.11 -93.04 -40.07
C GLU A 585 -20.18 -93.30 -41.57
N ALA A 586 -20.74 -92.38 -42.34
CA ALA A 586 -20.80 -92.53 -43.80
C ALA A 586 -19.41 -92.65 -44.46
N LEU A 587 -18.43 -91.84 -44.02
CA LEU A 587 -17.05 -91.89 -44.53
C LEU A 587 -16.32 -93.17 -44.13
N VAL A 588 -16.48 -93.65 -42.89
CA VAL A 588 -15.90 -94.91 -42.41
C VAL A 588 -16.52 -96.10 -43.16
N GLN A 589 -17.84 -96.13 -43.31
CA GLN A 589 -18.53 -97.20 -44.04
C GLN A 589 -18.11 -97.21 -45.51
N ALA A 590 -17.96 -96.04 -46.15
CA ALA A 590 -17.44 -95.92 -47.51
C ALA A 590 -15.96 -96.34 -47.62
N HIS A 591 -15.12 -95.96 -46.66
CA HIS A 591 -13.70 -96.36 -46.62
C HIS A 591 -13.55 -97.89 -46.51
N ILE A 592 -14.30 -98.55 -45.62
CA ILE A 592 -14.30 -100.02 -45.49
C ILE A 592 -14.79 -100.69 -46.79
N TYR A 593 -15.79 -100.11 -47.45
CA TYR A 593 -16.24 -100.60 -48.75
C TYR A 593 -15.18 -100.42 -49.86
N GLN A 594 -14.47 -99.30 -49.89
CA GLN A 594 -13.38 -99.07 -50.85
C GLN A 594 -12.19 -100.03 -50.61
N LEU A 595 -11.89 -100.36 -49.35
CA LEU A 595 -10.94 -101.43 -49.00
C LEU A 595 -11.37 -102.78 -49.56
N PHE A 596 -12.65 -103.14 -49.39
CA PHE A 596 -13.20 -104.35 -49.98
C PHE A 596 -13.10 -104.34 -51.51
N LEU A 597 -13.47 -103.24 -52.18
CA LEU A 597 -13.39 -103.16 -53.65
C LEU A 597 -11.96 -103.33 -54.15
N ARG A 598 -10.96 -102.80 -53.43
CA ARG A 598 -9.53 -103.05 -53.73
C ARG A 598 -9.21 -104.54 -53.65
N ASP A 599 -9.63 -105.21 -52.58
CA ASP A 599 -9.33 -106.63 -52.34
C ASP A 599 -10.06 -107.55 -53.33
N LEU A 600 -11.32 -107.23 -53.65
CA LEU A 600 -12.11 -107.90 -54.69
C LEU A 600 -11.45 -107.77 -56.07
N ARG A 601 -10.96 -106.57 -56.43
CA ARG A 601 -10.24 -106.37 -57.70
C ARG A 601 -8.97 -107.22 -57.75
N GLN A 602 -8.22 -107.32 -56.65
CA GLN A 602 -7.05 -108.19 -56.58
C GLN A 602 -7.43 -109.67 -56.76
N ALA A 603 -8.52 -110.13 -56.13
CA ALA A 603 -9.03 -111.49 -56.29
C ALA A 603 -9.51 -111.78 -57.73
N LEU A 604 -10.22 -110.84 -58.36
CA LEU A 604 -10.66 -110.96 -59.76
C LEU A 604 -9.49 -111.04 -60.74
N VAL A 605 -8.42 -110.29 -60.52
CA VAL A 605 -7.20 -110.35 -61.35
C VAL A 605 -6.56 -111.73 -61.26
N VAL A 606 -6.49 -112.30 -60.05
CA VAL A 606 -5.97 -113.67 -59.82
C VAL A 606 -6.80 -114.70 -60.58
N LEU A 607 -8.14 -114.66 -60.45
CA LEU A 607 -9.05 -115.57 -61.17
C LEU A 607 -8.93 -115.44 -62.68
N ARG A 608 -8.87 -114.21 -63.20
CA ARG A 608 -8.71 -114.00 -64.65
C ARG A 608 -7.42 -114.61 -65.17
N ASN A 609 -6.32 -114.50 -64.42
CA ASN A 609 -5.05 -115.11 -64.80
C ASN A 609 -5.11 -116.64 -64.79
N GLN A 610 -5.90 -117.24 -63.89
CA GLN A 610 -6.12 -118.68 -63.83
C GLN A 610 -7.01 -119.20 -64.97
N GLU A 611 -8.07 -118.47 -65.32
CA GLU A 611 -8.94 -118.77 -66.46
C GLU A 611 -8.15 -118.81 -67.79
N MET A 612 -7.23 -117.84 -67.96
CA MET A 612 -6.36 -117.77 -69.13
C MET A 612 -5.36 -118.93 -69.19
N ALA A 613 -4.92 -119.46 -68.05
CA ALA A 613 -3.99 -120.60 -68.01
C ALA A 613 -4.68 -121.94 -68.34
N LEU A 614 -5.97 -122.10 -68.02
CA LEU A 614 -6.72 -123.36 -68.22
C LEU A 614 -7.30 -123.51 -69.64
N SER A 615 -7.61 -122.40 -70.32
CA SER A 615 -8.23 -122.42 -71.66
C SER A 615 -7.27 -122.73 -72.81
N GLY A 616 -5.95 -122.76 -72.56
CA GLY A 616 -4.91 -122.93 -73.59
C GLY A 616 -4.31 -124.33 -73.74
N ALA A 617 -4.83 -125.37 -73.07
CA ALA A 617 -4.17 -126.68 -73.04
C ALA A 617 -4.58 -127.59 -74.23
N GLU A 618 -3.76 -127.67 -75.28
CA GLU A 618 -3.90 -128.69 -76.34
C GLU A 618 -3.33 -130.06 -75.90
N LEU A 619 -3.95 -131.16 -76.36
CA LEU A 619 -3.56 -132.52 -75.99
C LEU A 619 -2.20 -132.92 -76.61
N PRO A 620 -1.17 -133.25 -75.79
CA PRO A 620 0.15 -133.58 -76.30
C PRO A 620 0.21 -134.94 -77.00
N GLY A 621 0.94 -135.04 -78.12
CA GLY A 621 0.97 -136.22 -78.98
C GLY A 621 2.01 -137.31 -78.61
N THR A 622 2.85 -137.08 -77.59
CA THR A 622 3.89 -138.03 -77.16
C THR A 622 3.89 -138.23 -75.65
N VAL A 623 4.23 -139.43 -75.19
CA VAL A 623 4.16 -139.82 -73.77
C VAL A 623 5.04 -138.92 -72.87
N GLU A 624 6.24 -138.55 -73.31
CA GLU A 624 7.12 -137.63 -72.57
C GLU A 624 6.48 -136.25 -72.39
N SER A 625 5.81 -135.71 -73.43
CA SER A 625 5.11 -134.43 -73.34
C SER A 625 3.85 -134.48 -72.47
N VAL A 626 3.23 -135.65 -72.34
CA VAL A 626 2.09 -135.87 -71.43
C VAL A 626 2.55 -135.85 -69.97
N GLU A 627 3.69 -136.48 -69.64
CA GLU A 627 4.23 -136.44 -68.27
C GLU A 627 4.65 -135.02 -67.85
N GLU A 628 5.22 -134.24 -68.75
CA GLU A 628 5.62 -132.86 -68.48
C GLU A 628 4.41 -131.89 -68.38
N ALA A 629 3.39 -132.07 -69.22
CA ALA A 629 2.11 -131.36 -69.09
C ALA A 629 1.38 -131.71 -67.79
N LEU A 630 1.43 -132.98 -67.35
CA LEU A 630 0.89 -133.40 -66.05
C LEU A 630 1.65 -132.76 -64.88
N LYS A 631 2.97 -132.56 -65.00
CA LYS A 631 3.75 -131.85 -63.99
C LYS A 631 3.41 -130.36 -63.94
N GLN A 632 3.34 -129.68 -65.08
CA GLN A 632 2.95 -128.26 -65.14
C GLN A 632 1.51 -128.04 -64.63
N HIS A 633 0.60 -128.97 -64.92
CA HIS A 633 -0.75 -128.93 -64.37
C HIS A 633 -0.76 -129.09 -62.85
N ARG A 634 0.10 -129.94 -62.27
CA ARG A 634 0.28 -130.03 -60.80
C ARG A 634 0.83 -128.74 -60.19
N ASP A 635 1.83 -128.12 -60.82
CA ASP A 635 2.39 -126.85 -60.35
C ASP A 635 1.34 -125.72 -60.44
N PHE A 636 0.53 -125.69 -61.51
CA PHE A 636 -0.61 -124.79 -61.62
C PHE A 636 -1.62 -125.01 -60.48
N LEU A 637 -2.03 -126.26 -60.23
CA LEU A 637 -2.97 -126.61 -59.15
C LEU A 637 -2.45 -126.16 -57.78
N THR A 638 -1.15 -126.28 -57.48
CA THR A 638 -0.58 -125.78 -56.21
C THR A 638 -0.61 -124.25 -56.10
N THR A 639 -0.30 -123.50 -57.17
CA THR A 639 -0.43 -122.03 -57.16
C THR A 639 -1.88 -121.56 -57.07
N MET A 640 -2.79 -122.35 -57.65
CA MET A 640 -4.23 -122.15 -57.60
C MET A 640 -4.76 -122.33 -56.17
N GLU A 641 -4.35 -123.41 -55.48
CA GLU A 641 -4.62 -123.67 -54.05
C GLU A 641 -4.07 -122.55 -53.15
N LEU A 642 -2.84 -122.09 -53.36
CA LEU A 642 -2.24 -120.99 -52.58
C LEU A 642 -2.99 -119.66 -52.76
N SER A 643 -3.50 -119.40 -53.96
CA SER A 643 -4.24 -118.18 -54.27
C SER A 643 -5.67 -118.17 -53.71
N GLN A 644 -6.18 -119.32 -53.26
CA GLN A 644 -7.53 -119.51 -52.71
C GLN A 644 -7.79 -118.62 -51.49
N GLN A 645 -6.76 -118.38 -50.69
CA GLN A 645 -6.84 -117.49 -49.53
C GLN A 645 -7.22 -116.05 -49.91
N LYS A 646 -6.81 -115.54 -51.08
CA LYS A 646 -7.16 -114.17 -51.51
C LYS A 646 -8.65 -114.04 -51.84
N MET A 647 -9.24 -115.08 -52.42
CA MET A 647 -10.68 -115.14 -52.67
C MET A 647 -11.46 -115.28 -51.37
N GLN A 648 -10.98 -116.12 -50.44
CA GLN A 648 -11.57 -116.24 -49.11
C GLN A 648 -11.53 -114.92 -48.34
N VAL A 649 -10.45 -114.16 -48.40
CA VAL A 649 -10.36 -112.84 -47.76
C VAL A 649 -11.37 -111.86 -48.35
N ALA A 650 -11.54 -111.82 -49.68
CA ALA A 650 -12.54 -110.97 -50.33
C ALA A 650 -13.98 -111.38 -49.96
N VAL A 651 -14.26 -112.70 -49.88
CA VAL A 651 -15.56 -113.23 -49.45
C VAL A 651 -15.85 -112.90 -47.98
N GLN A 652 -14.88 -113.16 -47.09
CA GLN A 652 -15.00 -112.84 -45.67
C GLN A 652 -15.13 -111.33 -45.42
N ALA A 653 -14.51 -110.49 -46.24
CA ALA A 653 -14.67 -109.04 -46.18
C ALA A 653 -16.08 -108.58 -46.58
N ALA A 654 -16.68 -109.15 -47.63
CA ALA A 654 -18.08 -108.85 -47.99
C ALA A 654 -19.09 -109.38 -46.97
N GLU A 655 -18.89 -110.60 -46.46
CA GLU A 655 -19.69 -111.13 -45.36
C GLU A 655 -19.53 -110.30 -44.08
N GLY A 656 -18.32 -109.75 -43.86
CA GLY A 656 -18.03 -108.80 -42.80
C GLY A 656 -18.81 -107.50 -42.96
N LEU A 657 -18.83 -106.93 -44.16
CA LEU A 657 -19.61 -105.73 -44.50
C LEU A 657 -21.11 -105.93 -44.24
N LEU A 658 -21.68 -107.09 -44.62
CA LEU A 658 -23.08 -107.43 -44.36
C LEU A 658 -23.37 -107.62 -42.87
N ARG A 659 -22.53 -108.40 -42.17
CA ARG A 659 -22.71 -108.65 -40.71
C ARG A 659 -22.60 -107.37 -39.89
N GLN A 660 -21.78 -106.42 -40.33
CA GLN A 660 -21.60 -105.12 -39.68
C GLN A 660 -22.66 -104.09 -40.10
N GLY A 661 -23.61 -104.46 -40.98
CA GLY A 661 -24.67 -103.55 -41.43
C GLY A 661 -24.15 -102.38 -42.26
N ASN A 662 -23.05 -102.55 -43.00
CA ASN A 662 -22.53 -101.51 -43.87
C ASN A 662 -23.54 -101.20 -44.99
N ILE A 663 -23.73 -99.92 -45.30
CA ILE A 663 -24.65 -99.43 -46.33
C ILE A 663 -24.37 -100.00 -47.73
N TYR A 664 -23.14 -100.44 -48.00
CA TYR A 664 -22.74 -101.09 -49.25
C TYR A 664 -22.73 -102.62 -49.16
N GLY A 665 -23.23 -103.21 -48.07
CA GLY A 665 -23.16 -104.65 -47.80
C GLY A 665 -23.81 -105.51 -48.88
N GLU A 666 -25.01 -105.14 -49.36
CA GLU A 666 -25.67 -105.89 -50.44
C GLU A 666 -24.90 -105.82 -51.77
N GLN A 667 -24.34 -104.65 -52.09
CA GLN A 667 -23.53 -104.46 -53.30
C GLN A 667 -22.20 -105.24 -53.22
N ALA A 668 -21.60 -105.30 -52.04
CA ALA A 668 -20.42 -106.13 -51.80
C ALA A 668 -20.73 -107.61 -51.95
N GLN A 669 -21.88 -108.06 -51.43
CA GLN A 669 -22.33 -109.44 -51.54
C GLN A 669 -22.63 -109.83 -52.98
N GLU A 670 -23.32 -109.00 -53.75
CA GLU A 670 -23.57 -109.26 -55.17
C GLU A 670 -22.26 -109.38 -55.95
N ALA A 671 -21.28 -108.51 -55.65
CA ALA A 671 -19.97 -108.54 -56.28
C ALA A 671 -19.16 -109.81 -55.92
N VAL A 672 -19.27 -110.29 -54.68
CA VAL A 672 -18.69 -111.58 -54.26
C VAL A 672 -19.45 -112.77 -54.85
N THR A 673 -20.77 -112.70 -55.00
CA THR A 673 -21.56 -113.76 -55.63
C THR A 673 -21.10 -113.96 -57.07
N ARG A 674 -20.88 -112.85 -57.81
CA ARG A 674 -20.29 -112.88 -59.16
C ARG A 674 -18.83 -113.38 -59.17
N LEU A 675 -18.04 -113.07 -58.14
CA LEU A 675 -16.69 -113.64 -57.97
C LEU A 675 -16.77 -115.16 -57.81
N LEU A 676 -17.67 -115.64 -56.95
CA LEU A 676 -17.88 -117.07 -56.67
C LEU A 676 -18.43 -117.82 -57.89
N GLU A 677 -19.33 -117.21 -58.66
CA GLU A 677 -19.79 -117.75 -59.95
C GLU A 677 -18.63 -117.91 -60.94
N LYS A 678 -17.70 -116.96 -60.98
CA LYS A 678 -16.47 -117.09 -61.78
C LYS A 678 -15.53 -118.17 -61.22
N CYS A 679 -15.40 -118.27 -59.90
CA CYS A 679 -14.67 -119.35 -59.26
C CYS A 679 -15.25 -120.72 -59.63
N LEU A 680 -16.57 -120.86 -59.67
CA LEU A 680 -17.30 -122.09 -60.05
C LEU A 680 -16.95 -122.58 -61.45
N ILE A 681 -16.80 -121.65 -62.40
CA ILE A 681 -16.45 -121.98 -63.79
C ILE A 681 -15.01 -122.50 -63.89
N ILE A 682 -14.10 -121.87 -63.16
CA ILE A 682 -12.66 -122.18 -63.18
C ILE A 682 -12.35 -123.40 -62.31
N HIS A 683 -13.17 -123.62 -61.27
CA HIS A 683 -13.02 -124.68 -60.27
C HIS A 683 -14.31 -125.50 -60.08
N PRO A 684 -14.73 -126.30 -61.07
CA PRO A 684 -15.97 -127.07 -60.97
C PRO A 684 -15.93 -128.16 -59.87
N ALA A 685 -14.74 -128.56 -59.40
CA ALA A 685 -14.57 -129.53 -58.32
C ALA A 685 -14.49 -128.92 -56.90
N LEU A 686 -14.55 -127.60 -56.75
CA LEU A 686 -14.41 -126.93 -55.43
C LEU A 686 -15.73 -126.59 -54.75
N LEU A 687 -16.86 -127.12 -55.22
CA LEU A 687 -18.13 -127.04 -54.51
C LEU A 687 -18.80 -128.41 -54.37
N HIS A 688 -18.31 -129.16 -53.40
CA HIS A 688 -19.19 -129.96 -52.55
C HIS A 688 -19.01 -129.51 -51.09
N PRO A 689 -20.10 -129.49 -50.31
CA PRO A 689 -20.46 -128.40 -49.42
C PRO A 689 -19.93 -128.61 -48.00
N PRO A 690 -19.92 -127.55 -47.17
CA PRO A 690 -20.93 -127.51 -46.14
C PRO A 690 -21.59 -126.13 -46.12
N TRP A 691 -22.56 -125.94 -47.01
CA TRP A 691 -23.42 -124.76 -46.98
C TRP A 691 -24.84 -125.23 -47.32
N GLU A 692 -25.54 -125.72 -46.30
CA GLU A 692 -26.99 -125.61 -46.28
C GLU A 692 -27.34 -124.15 -46.06
N PRO A 693 -28.15 -123.52 -46.94
CA PRO A 693 -28.75 -122.23 -46.63
C PRO A 693 -29.83 -122.46 -45.57
N PRO A 694 -29.78 -121.82 -44.39
CA PRO A 694 -30.95 -121.75 -43.53
C PRO A 694 -32.02 -120.93 -44.25
N ASP A 695 -33.23 -121.50 -44.22
CA ASP A 695 -34.46 -121.03 -44.80
C ASP A 695 -34.63 -119.50 -44.83
N LEU A 696 -34.84 -118.98 -46.04
CA LEU A 696 -35.57 -117.73 -46.26
C LEU A 696 -37.04 -117.96 -45.82
N PRO A 697 -37.56 -117.27 -44.78
CA PRO A 697 -38.99 -117.19 -44.60
C PRO A 697 -39.59 -116.31 -45.71
N ARG A 698 -40.57 -116.87 -46.41
CA ARG A 698 -41.46 -116.17 -47.34
C ARG A 698 -42.06 -114.94 -46.67
N SER A 699 -42.02 -113.82 -47.38
CA SER A 699 -42.86 -112.66 -47.11
C SER A 699 -44.33 -112.99 -47.36
N SER A 700 -45.20 -112.70 -46.37
CA SER A 700 -46.59 -112.27 -46.60
C SER A 700 -47.23 -111.75 -45.31
N SER A 701 -47.30 -110.41 -45.19
CA SER A 701 -48.29 -109.52 -44.53
C SER A 701 -47.65 -108.45 -43.69
#